data_AF-A0A8C7FSY8-F1
#
_entry.id   AF-A0A8C7FSY8-F1
#
_cell.length_a   1.000
_cell.length_b   1.000
_cell.length_c   1.000
_cell.angle_alpha   90.00
_cell.angle_beta   90.00
_cell.angle_gamma   90.00
#
_symmetry.space_group_name_H-M   'P 1'
#
loop_
_entity.id
_entity.type
_entity.pdbx_description
1 polymer ?
#
loop_
_entity_poly.entity_id
_entity_poly.type
_entity_poly.pdbx_seq_one_letter_code
_entity_poly.pdbx_strand_id
1 'polypeptide(L)'
;MDPKGYYLYWTNQSKETEFLDVANIRDTRSGKYAKLPKHPKVRNVFNLDFPNSDHLVKTLTVVTGPDMVNLTYHNFFAYKEKVTQVIHINNPYILNRFSQFKLHSSLSLAVFISILSIYKMFPADKKRVEGALASAHLPKGKGDTMKPDVFTEAAFKLFLMSLCPRPEIYEIFTSYSAKAKPYMTKESLAKFVNEKQRDSRLNEELFPRFRPDQVKALIEKYEPCSSNSNRGQISPEGLLFYLMGPETSVVILDKLAKCQDMSQPLPHYLIKSSHNTYLTAGQFSGVSSPEMYRQCLLAGCRCLELDCWKGKPPDEEPIITHGFTMTTEILFKDVIEAIAESAFKTSQYPVILSFENHVDSVKQQEKMANYCKTIFGDMLLMDPLDKYPMKPGLQIPSPAELMGKILIKNKKGSHGKPSQACPKKTEESEQLIVTASAGQEPNQTGPTNPEDQCGTAGQEVTAYEEMSAIVNYIQPTKFISFDNSRKKNKSYLISSFVETKGESMISKTAVEFVEYNKRQMSRIYPKGTRMDSSNYSPQPFWNAGCQMVALNYQTMDFPMQHNMSLFEFNGRTGYLLKHDLLRRSDKKFDPYCERIDTIVANTLTIKIYSGQFLSEKSVKTGVEVEIIGLPGDPKKKYRTRWSTTPNAINPVWNEEPFVFEKILLPDMASLRVVVHEEGGKFLGHRIIPIEALQSGFQHICLRSESNMPLTLPALFVYIEVKDYIPAAFAENAQNHFNLSSVKSDNLQPYCPLSSSPLLEPSTVPCEELLQHKSFLKVTKRQEKDMKELEKKFQKKGEELIQKYSDTFKALKKKNSMKKKEHNDILYEGMFLTCKDIKTCFIQLGKSVKNKLLFTMTAYPGQTRTTLGRL
;
A
#
# COMPACT_ATOMS: atom_id res chain seq x y z
N MET A 1 -14.05 -0.78 27.42
CA MET A 1 -13.52 -1.53 26.26
C MET A 1 -13.50 -3.00 26.64
N ASP A 2 -13.78 -3.89 25.72
CA ASP A 2 -13.69 -5.33 25.97
C ASP A 2 -12.23 -5.81 26.07
N PRO A 3 -11.95 -6.98 26.69
CA PRO A 3 -10.58 -7.48 26.86
C PRO A 3 -9.82 -7.72 25.55
N LYS A 4 -10.52 -7.97 24.43
CA LYS A 4 -9.89 -8.19 23.12
C LYS A 4 -9.71 -6.89 22.32
N GLY A 5 -10.26 -5.77 22.78
CA GLY A 5 -10.12 -4.46 22.14
C GLY A 5 -10.93 -4.28 20.85
N TYR A 6 -12.03 -5.01 20.70
CA TYR A 6 -12.91 -4.94 19.54
C TYR A 6 -14.01 -3.89 19.67
N TYR A 7 -14.53 -3.68 20.88
CA TYR A 7 -15.67 -2.82 21.15
C TYR A 7 -15.41 -1.90 22.34
N LEU A 8 -15.73 -0.62 22.14
CA LEU A 8 -16.05 0.29 23.24
C LEU A 8 -17.54 0.13 23.54
N TYR A 9 -17.91 -0.03 24.80
CA TYR A 9 -19.31 -0.17 25.18
C TYR A 9 -19.58 0.57 26.49
N TRP A 10 -20.82 1.00 26.68
CA TRP A 10 -21.29 1.64 27.91
C TRP A 10 -22.71 1.18 28.21
N THR A 11 -23.03 1.08 29.50
CA THR A 11 -24.34 0.66 29.99
C THR A 11 -25.00 1.82 30.71
N ASN A 12 -26.22 2.17 30.31
CA ASN A 12 -26.98 3.25 30.95
C ASN A 12 -27.62 2.79 32.27
N GLN A 13 -28.23 3.73 33.02
CA GLN A 13 -28.90 3.42 34.28
C GLN A 13 -30.08 2.44 34.12
N SER A 14 -30.67 2.37 32.92
CA SER A 14 -31.73 1.42 32.53
C SER A 14 -31.20 0.03 32.17
N LYS A 15 -29.89 -0.24 32.35
CA LYS A 15 -29.20 -1.50 31.99
C LYS A 15 -29.16 -1.82 30.49
N GLU A 16 -29.42 -0.84 29.62
CA GLU A 16 -29.21 -0.99 28.18
C GLU A 16 -27.75 -0.74 27.84
N THR A 17 -27.16 -1.60 27.02
CA THR A 17 -25.75 -1.52 26.63
C THR A 17 -25.63 -1.13 25.16
N GLU A 18 -24.90 -0.05 24.91
CA GLU A 18 -24.56 0.41 23.57
C GLU A 18 -23.14 -0.05 23.21
N PHE A 19 -22.94 -0.43 21.96
CA PHE A 19 -21.66 -0.91 21.45
C PHE A 19 -21.18 -0.02 20.31
N LEU A 20 -19.89 0.30 20.36
CA LEU A 20 -19.17 1.03 19.34
C LEU A 20 -18.01 0.16 18.86
N ASP A 21 -18.03 -0.17 17.57
CA ASP A 21 -16.93 -0.91 16.96
C ASP A 21 -15.66 -0.04 16.93
N VAL A 22 -14.62 -0.53 17.60
CA VAL A 22 -13.31 0.15 17.66
C VAL A 22 -12.73 0.36 16.27
N ALA A 23 -12.99 -0.57 15.34
CA ALA A 23 -12.55 -0.43 13.96
C ALA A 23 -13.17 0.78 13.25
N ASN A 24 -14.31 1.31 13.70
CA ASN A 24 -14.96 2.49 13.07
C ASN A 24 -14.57 3.82 13.72
N ILE A 25 -13.73 3.80 14.77
CA ILE A 25 -13.26 5.01 15.43
C ILE A 25 -12.16 5.64 14.57
N ARG A 26 -12.29 6.95 14.35
CA ARG A 26 -11.36 7.77 13.56
C ARG A 26 -10.46 8.62 14.43
N ASP A 27 -10.96 9.11 15.56
CA ASP A 27 -10.22 9.95 16.49
C ASP A 27 -10.75 9.82 17.92
N THR A 28 -9.89 10.14 18.89
CA THR A 28 -10.26 10.33 20.30
C THR A 28 -9.61 11.61 20.81
N ARG A 29 -10.41 12.52 21.37
CA ARG A 29 -9.97 13.85 21.81
C ARG A 29 -10.26 14.04 23.28
N SER A 30 -9.35 14.67 24.01
CA SER A 30 -9.55 15.07 25.41
C SER A 30 -9.05 16.50 25.62
N GLY A 31 -9.33 17.09 26.79
CA GLY A 31 -8.83 18.44 27.06
C GLY A 31 -9.49 19.49 26.18
N LYS A 32 -8.68 20.47 25.78
CA LYS A 32 -9.08 21.56 24.87
C LYS A 32 -9.56 21.10 23.49
N TYR A 33 -9.24 19.86 23.09
CA TYR A 33 -9.63 19.30 21.80
C TYR A 33 -10.95 18.52 21.84
N ALA A 34 -11.45 18.20 23.04
CA ALA A 34 -12.76 17.58 23.18
C ALA A 34 -13.86 18.58 22.85
N LYS A 35 -14.98 18.07 22.31
CA LYS A 35 -16.13 18.88 21.96
C LYS A 35 -16.86 19.29 23.25
N LEU A 36 -16.84 20.58 23.55
CA LEU A 36 -17.52 21.13 24.72
C LEU A 36 -19.02 21.33 24.46
N PRO A 37 -19.89 21.11 25.47
CA PRO A 37 -21.31 21.37 25.34
C PRO A 37 -21.58 22.88 25.18
N LYS A 38 -22.45 23.22 24.22
CA LYS A 38 -22.85 24.60 23.94
C LYS A 38 -24.10 25.03 24.73
N HIS A 39 -24.97 24.08 25.06
CA HIS A 39 -26.26 24.38 25.68
C HIS A 39 -26.09 24.80 27.16
N PRO A 40 -26.59 25.98 27.61
CA PRO A 40 -26.34 26.52 28.95
C PRO A 40 -26.68 25.56 30.10
N LYS A 41 -27.82 24.86 30.02
CA LYS A 41 -28.20 23.86 31.05
C LYS A 41 -27.15 22.76 31.22
N VAL A 42 -26.58 22.27 30.12
CA VAL A 42 -25.55 21.21 30.15
C VAL A 42 -24.23 21.78 30.66
N ARG A 43 -23.92 23.04 30.30
CA ARG A 43 -22.72 23.72 30.79
C ARG A 43 -22.72 23.90 32.30
N ASN A 44 -23.87 24.26 32.86
CA ASN A 44 -24.06 24.40 34.31
C ASN A 44 -23.91 23.06 35.05
N VAL A 45 -24.44 21.97 34.50
CA VAL A 45 -24.31 20.62 35.10
C VAL A 45 -22.84 20.21 35.29
N PHE A 46 -21.97 20.58 34.35
CA PHE A 46 -20.54 20.25 34.39
C PHE A 46 -19.66 21.41 34.88
N ASN A 47 -20.26 22.46 35.45
CA ASN A 47 -19.56 23.62 35.99
C ASN A 47 -18.53 24.23 35.02
N LEU A 48 -18.81 24.29 33.71
CA LEU A 48 -17.84 24.78 32.71
C LEU A 48 -17.51 26.27 32.85
N ASP A 49 -18.45 27.05 33.38
CA ASP A 49 -18.34 28.51 33.46
C ASP A 49 -17.82 29.01 34.83
N PHE A 50 -17.32 28.11 35.68
CA PHE A 50 -16.76 28.45 37.01
C PHE A 50 -15.24 28.60 36.99
N PRO A 51 -14.67 29.61 37.69
CA PRO A 51 -13.24 29.96 37.59
C PRO A 51 -12.24 28.87 38.05
N ASN A 52 -12.67 27.90 38.86
CA ASN A 52 -11.82 26.80 39.35
C ASN A 52 -12.22 25.43 38.74
N SER A 53 -12.84 25.44 37.57
CA SER A 53 -13.35 24.22 36.93
C SER A 53 -12.24 23.40 36.29
N ASP A 54 -12.14 22.11 36.64
CA ASP A 54 -11.23 21.11 36.07
C ASP A 54 -11.86 20.37 34.86
N HIS A 55 -12.89 20.96 34.23
CA HIS A 55 -13.67 20.29 33.18
C HIS A 55 -12.83 19.78 32.01
N LEU A 56 -11.74 20.45 31.64
CA LEU A 56 -10.90 20.03 30.51
C LEU A 56 -10.24 18.67 30.75
N VAL A 57 -9.86 18.32 31.98
CA VAL A 57 -9.24 17.01 32.24
C VAL A 57 -10.26 15.87 32.27
N LYS A 58 -11.56 16.21 32.30
CA LYS A 58 -12.70 15.28 32.37
C LYS A 58 -13.38 15.02 31.03
N THR A 59 -13.13 15.85 30.01
CA THR A 59 -13.81 15.74 28.72
C THR A 59 -13.16 14.72 27.80
N LEU A 60 -13.99 13.89 27.15
CA LEU A 60 -13.59 12.93 26.12
C LEU A 60 -14.58 12.97 24.97
N THR A 61 -14.07 13.08 23.73
CA THR A 61 -14.86 12.94 22.52
C THR A 61 -14.29 11.79 21.69
N VAL A 62 -15.14 10.83 21.34
CA VAL A 62 -14.81 9.74 20.40
C VAL A 62 -15.49 10.06 19.07
N VAL A 63 -14.71 10.12 18.00
CA VAL A 63 -15.19 10.42 16.64
C VAL A 63 -15.21 9.14 15.83
N THR A 64 -16.36 8.80 15.23
CA THR A 64 -16.55 7.58 14.44
C THR A 64 -17.22 7.89 13.11
N GLY A 65 -16.96 7.09 12.07
CA GLY A 65 -17.67 7.27 10.80
C GLY A 65 -17.22 6.31 9.70
N PRO A 66 -18.09 6.00 8.72
CA PRO A 66 -17.72 5.16 7.58
C PRO A 66 -16.69 5.82 6.66
N ASP A 67 -16.62 7.14 6.59
CA ASP A 67 -15.68 7.90 5.75
C ASP A 67 -15.20 9.20 6.45
N MET A 68 -14.46 10.06 5.74
CA MET A 68 -13.87 11.28 6.30
C MET A 68 -14.90 12.40 6.54
N VAL A 69 -16.10 12.28 5.97
CA VAL A 69 -17.12 13.34 5.93
C VAL A 69 -18.27 13.00 6.88
N ASN A 70 -18.76 11.76 6.83
CA ASN A 70 -19.89 11.27 7.59
C ASN A 70 -19.46 10.87 9.01
N LEU A 71 -19.30 11.86 9.89
CA LEU A 71 -18.78 11.68 11.24
C LEU A 71 -19.88 11.77 12.31
N THR A 72 -19.76 10.91 13.32
CA THR A 72 -20.55 10.92 14.56
C THR A 72 -19.63 11.20 15.75
N TYR A 73 -20.09 12.04 16.68
CA TYR A 73 -19.32 12.47 17.85
C TYR A 73 -19.98 11.98 19.13
N HIS A 74 -19.31 11.06 19.83
CA HIS A 74 -19.74 10.56 21.14
C HIS A 74 -19.00 11.32 22.23
N ASN A 75 -19.72 12.04 23.08
CA ASN A 75 -19.13 12.93 24.09
C ASN A 75 -19.35 12.35 25.49
N PHE A 76 -18.26 12.17 26.21
CA PHE A 76 -18.23 11.64 27.57
C PHE A 76 -17.61 12.66 28.51
N PHE A 77 -18.10 12.66 29.75
CA PHE A 77 -17.57 13.48 30.83
C PHE A 77 -17.25 12.56 32.00
N ALA A 78 -15.98 12.50 32.38
CA ALA A 78 -15.53 11.60 33.44
C ALA A 78 -15.79 12.19 34.83
N TYR A 79 -16.16 11.31 35.75
CA TYR A 79 -16.31 11.65 37.17
C TYR A 79 -14.97 11.87 37.87
N LYS A 80 -13.92 11.16 37.46
CA LYS A 80 -12.55 11.25 38.02
C LYS A 80 -11.67 12.15 37.15
N GLU A 81 -10.69 12.81 37.78
CA GLU A 81 -9.81 13.83 37.16
C GLU A 81 -8.92 13.32 36.01
N LYS A 82 -8.72 12.00 35.86
CA LYS A 82 -7.83 11.44 34.84
C LYS A 82 -8.57 10.54 33.87
N VAL A 83 -9.04 11.11 32.76
CA VAL A 83 -9.38 10.32 31.58
C VAL A 83 -8.08 9.80 30.98
N THR A 84 -7.86 8.49 31.06
CA THR A 84 -6.79 7.88 30.27
C THR A 84 -7.29 7.83 28.84
N GLN A 85 -6.65 8.58 27.92
CA GLN A 85 -6.97 8.45 26.50
C GLN A 85 -6.86 6.97 26.12
N VAL A 86 -7.85 6.44 25.40
CA VAL A 86 -7.80 5.10 24.83
C VAL A 86 -6.90 5.17 23.61
N ILE A 87 -5.60 5.37 23.84
CA ILE A 87 -4.60 5.45 22.80
C ILE A 87 -4.33 4.00 22.40
N HIS A 88 -4.78 3.61 21.20
CA HIS A 88 -4.24 2.56 20.30
C HIS A 88 -5.35 1.95 19.42
N ILE A 89 -6.15 2.78 18.75
CA ILE A 89 -7.31 2.30 17.97
C ILE A 89 -6.93 1.92 16.51
N ASN A 90 -5.74 2.30 16.05
CA ASN A 90 -5.28 2.10 14.67
C ASN A 90 -4.12 1.11 14.53
N ASN A 91 -4.15 -0.01 15.26
CA ASN A 91 -3.16 -1.07 15.07
C ASN A 91 -3.44 -1.84 13.76
N PRO A 92 -2.56 -1.78 12.72
CA PRO A 92 -2.79 -2.44 11.44
C PRO A 92 -2.99 -3.95 11.58
N TYR A 93 -2.36 -4.59 12.58
CA TYR A 93 -2.53 -6.02 12.85
C TYR A 93 -3.94 -6.36 13.34
N ILE A 94 -4.57 -5.49 14.13
CA ILE A 94 -5.96 -5.70 14.59
C ILE A 94 -6.93 -5.61 13.42
N LEU A 95 -6.72 -4.64 12.51
CA LEU A 95 -7.61 -4.40 11.37
C LEU A 95 -7.48 -5.46 10.26
N ASN A 96 -6.37 -6.22 10.24
CA ASN A 96 -6.10 -7.26 9.24
C ASN A 96 -6.30 -8.70 9.75
N ARG A 97 -6.71 -8.89 11.01
CA ARG A 97 -7.07 -10.22 11.51
C ARG A 97 -8.44 -10.63 11.01
N PHE A 98 -8.50 -11.79 10.36
CA PHE A 98 -9.75 -12.50 10.12
C PHE A 98 -10.31 -12.96 11.47
N SER A 99 -11.48 -12.46 11.88
CA SER A 99 -12.14 -12.97 13.09
C SER A 99 -13.65 -12.82 13.01
N GLN A 100 -14.32 -13.83 12.47
CA GLN A 100 -15.76 -14.03 12.71
C GLN A 100 -16.06 -14.22 14.22
N PHE A 101 -15.05 -14.52 15.04
CA PHE A 101 -15.14 -14.59 16.50
C PHE A 101 -15.14 -13.21 17.20
N LYS A 102 -14.98 -12.11 16.45
CA LYS A 102 -15.28 -10.76 16.94
C LYS A 102 -16.75 -10.66 17.38
N LEU A 103 -17.66 -11.31 16.66
CA LEU A 103 -19.11 -11.28 16.95
C LEU A 103 -19.48 -12.11 18.19
N HIS A 104 -18.83 -13.25 18.41
CA HIS A 104 -18.98 -13.99 19.67
C HIS A 104 -18.61 -13.11 20.86
N SER A 105 -17.54 -12.33 20.70
CA SER A 105 -17.05 -11.43 21.76
C SER A 105 -18.04 -10.28 22.02
N SER A 106 -18.71 -9.71 21.02
CA SER A 106 -19.73 -8.66 21.28
C SER A 106 -20.97 -9.20 22.00
N LEU A 107 -21.48 -10.36 21.58
CA LEU A 107 -22.67 -10.96 22.18
C LEU A 107 -22.38 -11.41 23.62
N SER A 108 -21.20 -11.97 23.88
CA SER A 108 -20.82 -12.47 25.22
C SER A 108 -20.62 -11.36 26.26
N LEU A 109 -20.50 -10.09 25.84
CA LEU A 109 -20.37 -8.94 26.75
C LEU A 109 -21.72 -8.42 27.27
N ALA A 110 -22.83 -8.86 26.70
CA ALA A 110 -24.16 -8.48 27.17
C ALA A 110 -24.54 -9.26 28.43
N VAL A 111 -25.28 -8.64 29.36
CA VAL A 111 -25.81 -9.35 30.56
C VAL A 111 -26.75 -10.49 30.17
N PHE A 112 -27.55 -10.27 29.13
CA PHE A 112 -28.38 -11.28 28.48
C PHE A 112 -28.30 -11.08 26.96
N ILE A 113 -28.16 -12.19 26.23
CA ILE A 113 -28.15 -12.18 24.77
C ILE A 113 -29.59 -12.36 24.29
N SER A 114 -30.16 -11.31 23.70
CA SER A 114 -31.45 -11.40 23.02
C SER A 114 -31.29 -12.09 21.66
N ILE A 115 -32.19 -13.02 21.35
CA ILE A 115 -32.26 -13.64 20.02
C ILE A 115 -32.56 -12.59 18.93
N LEU A 116 -33.27 -11.51 19.27
CA LEU A 116 -33.47 -10.38 18.36
C LEU A 116 -32.15 -9.74 17.91
N SER A 117 -31.15 -9.68 18.79
CA SER A 117 -29.82 -9.18 18.45
C SER A 117 -29.09 -10.11 17.46
N ILE A 118 -29.29 -11.43 17.57
CA ILE A 118 -28.75 -12.41 16.61
C ILE A 118 -29.42 -12.25 15.24
N TYR A 119 -30.74 -12.03 15.19
CA TYR A 119 -31.43 -11.74 13.92
C TYR A 119 -31.00 -10.42 13.28
N LYS A 120 -30.67 -9.40 14.09
CA LYS A 120 -30.12 -8.14 13.57
C LYS A 120 -28.71 -8.31 13.03
N MET A 121 -27.93 -9.23 13.59
CA MET A 121 -26.56 -9.54 13.19
C MET A 121 -26.49 -10.38 11.90
N PHE A 122 -27.45 -11.28 11.70
CA PHE A 122 -27.58 -12.11 10.50
C PHE A 122 -28.96 -11.90 9.83
N PRO A 123 -29.21 -10.70 9.27
CA PRO A 123 -30.54 -10.33 8.79
C PRO A 123 -30.94 -10.98 7.47
N ALA A 124 -29.99 -11.54 6.72
CA ALA A 124 -30.17 -12.02 5.36
C ALA A 124 -31.22 -13.14 5.23
N ASP A 125 -31.24 -14.10 6.16
CA ASP A 125 -32.18 -15.23 6.17
C ASP A 125 -32.51 -15.65 7.61
N LYS A 126 -33.65 -15.17 8.12
CA LYS A 126 -34.10 -15.44 9.49
C LYS A 126 -34.43 -16.91 9.73
N LYS A 127 -35.04 -17.60 8.75
CA LYS A 127 -35.44 -19.01 8.89
C LYS A 127 -34.20 -19.89 9.05
N ARG A 128 -33.15 -19.57 8.30
CA ARG A 128 -31.88 -20.27 8.39
C ARG A 128 -31.16 -20.03 9.73
N VAL A 129 -31.24 -18.80 10.26
CA VAL A 129 -30.76 -18.48 11.61
C VAL A 129 -31.52 -19.26 12.69
N GLU A 130 -32.86 -19.35 12.60
CA GLU A 130 -33.69 -20.17 13.50
C GLU A 130 -33.28 -21.64 13.47
N GLY A 131 -33.05 -22.19 12.28
CA GLY A 131 -32.57 -23.56 12.10
C GLY A 131 -31.19 -23.77 12.73
N ALA A 132 -30.27 -22.83 12.52
CA ALA A 132 -28.92 -22.91 13.09
C ALA A 132 -28.89 -22.80 14.62
N LEU A 133 -29.74 -21.95 15.21
CA LEU A 133 -29.91 -21.87 16.66
C LEU A 133 -30.43 -23.20 17.22
N ALA A 134 -31.42 -23.81 16.55
CA ALA A 134 -31.95 -25.12 16.96
C ALA A 134 -30.89 -26.22 16.89
N SER A 135 -30.07 -26.26 15.83
CA SER A 135 -28.97 -27.22 15.67
C SER A 135 -27.88 -27.06 16.74
N ALA A 136 -27.67 -25.84 17.23
CA ALA A 136 -26.73 -25.55 18.32
C ALA A 136 -27.34 -25.71 19.72
N HIS A 137 -28.58 -26.21 19.83
CA HIS A 137 -29.34 -26.32 21.08
C HIS A 137 -29.51 -24.99 21.82
N LEU A 138 -29.64 -23.88 21.08
CA LEU A 138 -29.84 -22.55 21.62
C LEU A 138 -31.32 -22.11 21.50
N PRO A 139 -31.79 -21.16 22.35
CA PRO A 139 -33.12 -20.58 22.21
C PRO A 139 -33.33 -19.91 20.84
N LYS A 140 -34.56 -19.95 20.32
CA LYS A 140 -34.89 -19.42 18.97
C LYS A 140 -36.10 -18.50 18.93
N GLY A 141 -36.87 -18.41 20.01
CA GLY A 141 -38.00 -17.50 20.10
C GLY A 141 -37.54 -16.05 19.99
N LYS A 142 -38.27 -15.23 19.25
CA LYS A 142 -37.91 -13.82 19.00
C LYS A 142 -37.81 -12.98 20.28
N GLY A 143 -38.58 -13.33 21.31
CA GLY A 143 -38.54 -12.71 22.64
C GLY A 143 -37.61 -13.39 23.63
N ASP A 144 -36.98 -14.51 23.25
CA ASP A 144 -36.14 -15.28 24.15
C ASP A 144 -34.83 -14.54 24.42
N THR A 145 -34.28 -14.80 25.59
CA THR A 145 -32.96 -14.36 26.01
C THR A 145 -32.16 -15.54 26.52
N MET A 146 -30.84 -15.50 26.37
CA MET A 146 -29.93 -16.50 26.93
C MET A 146 -28.81 -15.85 27.72
N LYS A 147 -28.29 -16.56 28.71
CA LYS A 147 -27.10 -16.14 29.45
C LYS A 147 -25.84 -16.32 28.59
N PRO A 148 -24.83 -15.44 28.69
CA PRO A 148 -23.56 -15.58 27.97
C PRO A 148 -22.88 -16.95 28.16
N ASP A 149 -22.98 -17.53 29.36
CA ASP A 149 -22.37 -18.83 29.67
C ASP A 149 -22.95 -20.00 28.85
N VAL A 150 -24.17 -19.84 28.32
CA VAL A 150 -24.79 -20.81 27.40
C VAL A 150 -24.25 -20.63 25.98
N PHE A 151 -23.94 -19.39 25.60
CA PHE A 151 -23.40 -19.04 24.27
C PHE A 151 -21.87 -19.14 24.25
N THR A 152 -21.35 -20.32 24.56
CA THR A 152 -19.92 -20.60 24.54
C THR A 152 -19.33 -20.51 23.12
N GLU A 153 -18.00 -20.40 23.01
CA GLU A 153 -17.33 -20.41 21.70
C GLU A 153 -17.64 -21.70 20.91
N ALA A 154 -17.76 -22.84 21.59
CA ALA A 154 -18.12 -24.12 20.98
C ALA A 154 -19.55 -24.08 20.42
N ALA A 155 -20.52 -23.57 21.19
CA ALA A 155 -21.89 -23.39 20.72
C ALA A 155 -21.97 -22.43 19.52
N PHE A 156 -21.18 -21.34 19.54
CA PHE A 156 -21.10 -20.41 18.43
C PHE A 156 -20.50 -21.03 17.17
N LYS A 157 -19.46 -21.86 17.29
CA LYS A 157 -18.89 -22.62 16.17
C LYS A 157 -19.93 -23.56 15.55
N LEU A 158 -20.68 -24.29 16.37
CA LEU A 158 -21.77 -25.16 15.89
C LEU A 158 -22.87 -24.36 15.19
N PHE A 159 -23.27 -23.22 15.77
CA PHE A 159 -24.22 -22.29 15.15
C PHE A 159 -23.73 -21.82 13.78
N LEU A 160 -22.48 -21.35 13.67
CA LEU A 160 -21.91 -20.88 12.40
C LEU A 160 -21.78 -22.01 11.37
N MET A 161 -21.40 -23.22 11.78
CA MET A 161 -21.30 -24.37 10.89
C MET A 161 -22.67 -24.76 10.31
N SER A 162 -23.73 -24.67 11.11
CA SER A 162 -25.10 -24.90 10.65
C SER A 162 -25.64 -23.73 9.81
N LEU A 163 -25.31 -22.48 10.18
CA LEU A 163 -25.78 -21.29 9.48
C LEU A 163 -25.09 -21.14 8.12
N CYS A 164 -23.78 -21.41 8.04
CA CYS A 164 -22.95 -21.21 6.86
C CYS A 164 -22.17 -22.49 6.52
N PRO A 165 -22.83 -23.55 6.00
CA PRO A 165 -22.13 -24.74 5.53
C PRO A 165 -21.12 -24.40 4.42
N ARG A 166 -19.99 -25.13 4.41
CA ARG A 166 -18.81 -24.88 3.58
C ARG A 166 -18.46 -26.07 2.68
N PRO A 167 -19.31 -26.47 1.72
CA PRO A 167 -19.12 -27.68 0.91
C PRO A 167 -17.76 -27.72 0.17
N GLU A 168 -17.25 -26.57 -0.26
CA GLU A 168 -15.97 -26.43 -0.94
C GLU A 168 -14.77 -26.84 -0.06
N ILE A 169 -14.87 -26.65 1.25
CA ILE A 169 -13.81 -27.06 2.18
C ILE A 169 -13.77 -28.58 2.31
N TYR A 170 -14.94 -29.23 2.32
CA TYR A 170 -15.01 -30.70 2.31
C TYR A 170 -14.45 -31.27 1.00
N GLU A 171 -14.73 -30.64 -0.14
CA GLU A 171 -14.16 -31.03 -1.42
C GLU A 171 -12.63 -30.94 -1.41
N ILE A 172 -12.09 -29.78 -0.99
CA ILE A 172 -10.64 -29.61 -0.81
C ILE A 172 -10.11 -30.68 0.13
N PHE A 173 -10.77 -30.91 1.26
CA PHE A 173 -10.34 -31.90 2.24
C PHE A 173 -10.24 -33.31 1.64
N THR A 174 -11.28 -33.74 0.92
CA THR A 174 -11.30 -35.08 0.31
C THR A 174 -10.17 -35.27 -0.70
N SER A 175 -9.78 -34.21 -1.43
CA SER A 175 -8.69 -34.27 -2.42
C SER A 175 -7.31 -34.55 -1.84
N TYR A 176 -7.06 -34.23 -0.55
CA TYR A 176 -5.80 -34.53 0.15
C TYR A 176 -5.91 -35.69 1.14
N SER A 177 -7.13 -36.15 1.46
CA SER A 177 -7.34 -37.33 2.29
C SER A 177 -7.02 -38.61 1.51
N ALA A 178 -6.19 -39.49 2.07
CA ALA A 178 -5.90 -40.77 1.43
C ALA A 178 -7.15 -41.67 1.43
N LYS A 179 -7.65 -42.04 0.24
CA LYS A 179 -8.82 -42.93 0.05
C LYS A 179 -10.12 -42.43 0.71
N ALA A 180 -10.40 -41.12 0.65
CA ALA A 180 -11.63 -40.51 1.19
C ALA A 180 -11.89 -40.81 2.67
N LYS A 181 -10.83 -40.96 3.46
CA LYS A 181 -10.93 -41.10 4.92
C LYS A 181 -11.55 -39.84 5.53
N PRO A 182 -12.30 -39.95 6.65
CA PRO A 182 -12.92 -38.79 7.31
C PRO A 182 -11.91 -37.90 8.07
N TYR A 183 -10.61 -38.13 7.91
CA TYR A 183 -9.52 -37.41 8.56
C TYR A 183 -8.31 -37.26 7.61
N MET A 184 -7.54 -36.18 7.76
CA MET A 184 -6.18 -36.07 7.23
C MET A 184 -5.18 -36.49 8.30
N THR A 185 -4.12 -37.20 7.90
CA THR A 185 -3.01 -37.51 8.80
C THR A 185 -2.05 -36.32 8.89
N LYS A 186 -1.20 -36.34 9.92
CA LYS A 186 -0.10 -35.39 10.09
C LYS A 186 0.74 -35.20 8.81
N GLU A 187 1.04 -36.26 8.08
CA GLU A 187 1.83 -36.23 6.85
C GLU A 187 1.06 -35.57 5.70
N SER A 188 -0.23 -35.87 5.57
CA SER A 188 -1.10 -35.23 4.57
C SER A 188 -1.24 -33.73 4.85
N LEU A 189 -1.44 -33.34 6.11
CA LEU A 189 -1.49 -31.93 6.51
C LEU A 189 -0.13 -31.24 6.29
N ALA A 190 0.98 -31.89 6.64
CA ALA A 190 2.32 -31.36 6.39
C ALA A 190 2.55 -31.09 4.89
N LYS A 191 2.09 -32.01 4.03
CA LYS A 191 2.13 -31.84 2.58
C LYS A 191 1.27 -30.67 2.13
N PHE A 192 0.03 -30.58 2.60
CA PHE A 192 -0.89 -29.48 2.29
C PHE A 192 -0.29 -28.11 2.66
N VAL A 193 0.23 -27.97 3.88
CA VAL A 193 0.79 -26.69 4.35
C VAL A 193 2.05 -26.31 3.55
N ASN A 194 2.95 -27.27 3.32
CA ASN A 194 4.23 -26.97 2.66
C ASN A 194 4.14 -26.84 1.13
N GLU A 195 3.15 -27.45 0.48
CA GLU A 195 3.02 -27.41 -0.99
C GLU A 195 1.93 -26.43 -1.46
N LYS A 196 0.85 -26.26 -0.69
CA LYS A 196 -0.31 -25.46 -1.12
C LYS A 196 -0.45 -24.16 -0.37
N GLN A 197 -0.16 -24.11 0.93
CA GLN A 197 -0.21 -22.86 1.70
C GLN A 197 1.08 -22.04 1.61
N ARG A 198 2.15 -22.62 1.08
CA ARG A 198 3.46 -21.96 0.98
C ARG A 198 3.57 -21.19 -0.33
N ASP A 199 4.14 -19.99 -0.26
CA ASP A 199 4.57 -19.24 -1.43
C ASP A 199 5.88 -19.81 -1.98
N SER A 200 5.86 -20.23 -3.25
CA SER A 200 6.98 -20.87 -3.94
C SER A 200 8.15 -19.92 -4.20
N ARG A 201 7.93 -18.61 -4.12
CA ARG A 201 8.96 -17.57 -4.29
C ARG A 201 9.86 -17.42 -3.06
N LEU A 202 9.41 -17.93 -1.90
CA LEU A 202 10.14 -17.79 -0.65
C LEU A 202 11.34 -18.73 -0.57
N ASN A 203 12.50 -18.16 -0.26
CA ASN A 203 13.73 -18.90 -0.04
C ASN A 203 13.55 -19.91 1.12
N GLU A 204 13.96 -21.17 0.89
CA GLU A 204 13.76 -22.26 1.84
C GLU A 204 14.65 -22.18 3.08
N GLU A 205 15.80 -21.50 3.03
CA GLU A 205 16.69 -21.32 4.18
C GLU A 205 16.17 -20.20 5.10
N LEU A 206 15.74 -19.08 4.52
CA LEU A 206 15.19 -17.96 5.28
C LEU A 206 13.80 -18.26 5.84
N PHE A 207 12.99 -19.01 5.09
CA PHE A 207 11.64 -19.42 5.48
C PHE A 207 11.57 -20.95 5.44
N PRO A 208 12.03 -21.67 6.48
CA PRO A 208 12.03 -23.12 6.46
C PRO A 208 10.62 -23.71 6.32
N ARG A 209 10.54 -24.93 5.78
CA ARG A 209 9.29 -25.70 5.71
C ARG A 209 8.80 -26.05 7.11
N PHE A 210 7.50 -26.24 7.25
CA PHE A 210 6.90 -26.70 8.50
C PHE A 210 7.46 -28.06 8.90
N ARG A 211 8.03 -28.10 10.11
CA ARG A 211 8.55 -29.32 10.71
C ARG A 211 7.41 -30.18 11.29
N PRO A 212 7.62 -31.49 11.46
CA PRO A 212 6.59 -32.37 12.01
C PRO A 212 6.08 -31.95 13.40
N ASP A 213 6.91 -31.40 14.27
CA ASP A 213 6.50 -30.86 15.58
C ASP A 213 5.51 -29.69 15.44
N GLN A 214 5.77 -28.78 14.50
CA GLN A 214 4.92 -27.63 14.25
C GLN A 214 3.56 -28.04 13.67
N VAL A 215 3.55 -29.01 12.75
CA VAL A 215 2.30 -29.56 12.20
C VAL A 215 1.46 -30.24 13.30
N LYS A 216 2.11 -30.93 14.24
CA LYS A 216 1.41 -31.51 15.40
C LYS A 216 0.75 -30.43 16.25
N ALA A 217 1.46 -29.33 16.53
CA ALA A 217 0.92 -28.20 17.28
C ALA A 217 -0.28 -27.55 16.58
N LEU A 218 -0.29 -27.48 15.23
CA LEU A 218 -1.46 -27.00 14.48
C LEU A 218 -2.68 -27.92 14.67
N ILE A 219 -2.47 -29.24 14.63
CA ILE A 219 -3.56 -30.21 14.86
C ILE A 219 -4.10 -30.07 16.28
N GLU A 220 -3.21 -30.02 17.28
CA GLU A 220 -3.58 -29.84 18.70
C GLU A 220 -4.38 -28.55 18.94
N LYS A 221 -4.07 -27.49 18.19
CA LYS A 221 -4.73 -26.19 18.30
C LYS A 221 -6.11 -26.15 17.63
N TYR A 222 -6.26 -26.77 16.46
CA TYR A 222 -7.44 -26.58 15.61
C TYR A 222 -8.43 -27.73 15.61
N GLU A 223 -7.99 -28.95 15.92
CA GLU A 223 -8.85 -30.13 15.91
C GLU A 223 -9.86 -30.10 17.07
N PRO A 224 -11.18 -30.11 16.80
CA PRO A 224 -12.19 -30.08 17.86
C PRO A 224 -12.25 -31.37 18.68
N CYS A 225 -12.01 -32.52 18.05
CA CYS A 225 -12.11 -33.82 18.70
C CYS A 225 -10.78 -34.25 19.30
N SER A 226 -10.70 -34.33 20.63
CA SER A 226 -9.47 -34.74 21.34
C SER A 226 -8.97 -36.14 20.92
N SER A 227 -9.87 -37.06 20.54
CA SER A 227 -9.49 -38.40 20.05
C SER A 227 -8.72 -38.33 18.73
N ASN A 228 -9.17 -37.50 17.78
CA ASN A 228 -8.48 -37.28 16.52
C ASN A 228 -7.15 -36.55 16.74
N SER A 229 -7.16 -35.52 17.60
CA SER A 229 -5.98 -34.74 17.95
C SER A 229 -4.86 -35.61 18.54
N ASN A 230 -5.19 -36.48 19.50
CA ASN A 230 -4.26 -37.43 20.10
C ASN A 230 -3.68 -38.44 19.10
N ARG A 231 -4.42 -38.74 18.03
CA ARG A 231 -3.98 -39.60 16.91
C ARG A 231 -3.20 -38.85 15.83
N GLY A 232 -2.97 -37.55 15.99
CA GLY A 232 -2.31 -36.72 14.98
C GLY A 232 -3.13 -36.58 13.70
N GLN A 233 -4.45 -36.45 13.85
CA GLN A 233 -5.41 -36.38 12.76
C GLN A 233 -6.26 -35.13 12.84
N ILE A 234 -6.60 -34.57 11.68
CA ILE A 234 -7.44 -33.37 11.56
C ILE A 234 -8.69 -33.66 10.72
N SER A 235 -9.84 -33.20 11.18
CA SER A 235 -11.15 -33.32 10.52
C SER A 235 -11.35 -32.18 9.51
N PRO A 236 -12.40 -32.24 8.65
CA PRO A 236 -12.78 -31.12 7.80
C PRO A 236 -13.04 -29.83 8.57
N GLU A 237 -13.67 -29.93 9.75
CA GLU A 237 -13.92 -28.81 10.66
C GLU A 237 -12.62 -28.26 11.24
N GLY A 238 -11.69 -29.13 11.64
CA GLY A 238 -10.35 -28.73 12.08
C GLY A 238 -9.60 -27.97 10.99
N LEU A 239 -9.66 -28.44 9.73
CA LEU A 239 -9.05 -27.74 8.59
C LEU A 239 -9.71 -26.38 8.33
N LEU A 240 -11.05 -26.29 8.43
CA LEU A 240 -11.75 -25.01 8.32
C LEU A 240 -11.28 -24.02 9.40
N PHE A 241 -11.16 -24.46 10.65
CA PHE A 241 -10.69 -23.59 11.73
C PHE A 241 -9.24 -23.15 11.54
N TYR A 242 -8.38 -24.02 11.00
CA TYR A 242 -7.03 -23.64 10.57
C TYR A 242 -7.07 -22.54 9.50
N LEU A 243 -7.89 -22.69 8.45
CA LEU A 243 -8.04 -21.73 7.35
C LEU A 243 -8.71 -20.40 7.76
N MET A 244 -9.36 -20.37 8.92
CA MET A 244 -9.91 -19.16 9.55
C MET A 244 -8.98 -18.61 10.64
N GLY A 245 -7.88 -19.29 10.92
CA GLY A 245 -6.93 -18.97 11.97
C GLY A 245 -5.98 -17.84 11.58
N PRO A 246 -5.27 -17.24 12.56
CA PRO A 246 -4.29 -16.19 12.30
C PRO A 246 -3.06 -16.66 11.50
N GLU A 247 -2.77 -17.96 11.45
CA GLU A 247 -1.69 -18.53 10.64
C GLU A 247 -1.96 -18.43 9.13
N THR A 248 -3.23 -18.29 8.75
CA THR A 248 -3.65 -18.07 7.36
C THR A 248 -4.07 -16.63 7.19
N SER A 249 -3.16 -15.80 6.66
CA SER A 249 -3.46 -14.42 6.30
C SER A 249 -3.15 -14.19 4.83
N VAL A 250 -4.08 -13.57 4.10
CA VAL A 250 -3.83 -13.23 2.70
C VAL A 250 -2.71 -12.17 2.53
N VAL A 251 -2.38 -11.43 3.60
CA VAL A 251 -1.34 -10.40 3.60
C VAL A 251 -0.16 -10.82 4.47
N ILE A 252 1.05 -10.67 3.95
CA ILE A 252 2.29 -10.79 4.73
C ILE A 252 2.32 -9.67 5.77
N LEU A 253 2.14 -10.01 7.04
CA LEU A 253 1.95 -9.05 8.12
C LEU A 253 3.15 -8.10 8.31
N ASP A 254 4.37 -8.54 8.01
CA ASP A 254 5.57 -7.70 8.10
C ASP A 254 5.54 -6.51 7.13
N LYS A 255 4.85 -6.65 5.98
CA LYS A 255 4.69 -5.57 5.00
C LYS A 255 3.67 -4.51 5.46
N LEU A 256 2.76 -4.87 6.37
CA LEU A 256 1.84 -3.93 7.01
C LEU A 256 2.54 -3.11 8.11
N ALA A 257 3.56 -3.68 8.76
CA ALA A 257 4.38 -2.98 9.73
C ALA A 257 5.20 -1.86 9.08
N LYS A 258 5.75 -0.96 9.88
CA LYS A 258 6.81 -0.05 9.40
C LYS A 258 8.04 -0.92 9.08
N CYS A 259 8.30 -1.13 7.79
CA CYS A 259 9.31 -2.07 7.33
C CYS A 259 10.27 -1.50 6.28
N GLN A 260 9.92 -0.37 5.64
CA GLN A 260 10.71 0.19 4.57
C GLN A 260 11.84 1.09 5.11
N ASP A 261 12.90 1.26 4.31
CA ASP A 261 13.97 2.21 4.61
C ASP A 261 13.44 3.65 4.52
N MET A 262 13.54 4.39 5.63
CA MET A 262 13.05 5.76 5.78
C MET A 262 14.19 6.80 5.76
N SER A 263 15.41 6.39 5.42
CA SER A 263 16.63 7.20 5.36
C SER A 263 16.99 7.69 3.95
N GLN A 264 16.21 7.35 2.92
CA GLN A 264 16.42 7.85 1.57
C GLN A 264 15.95 9.31 1.44
N PRO A 265 16.44 10.08 0.46
CA PRO A 265 15.95 11.43 0.19
C PRO A 265 14.44 11.49 -0.06
N LEU A 266 13.77 12.56 0.36
CA LEU A 266 12.31 12.73 0.20
C LEU A 266 11.75 12.45 -1.22
N PRO A 267 12.44 12.81 -2.34
CA PRO A 267 11.96 12.51 -3.70
C PRO A 267 11.87 11.01 -4.01
N HIS A 268 12.46 10.14 -3.19
CA HIS A 268 12.47 8.70 -3.37
C HIS A 268 11.21 7.99 -2.83
N TYR A 269 10.24 8.73 -2.27
CA TYR A 269 9.01 8.17 -1.71
C TYR A 269 7.77 8.63 -2.47
N LEU A 270 6.78 7.76 -2.57
CA LEU A 270 5.39 8.16 -2.81
C LEU A 270 4.85 8.74 -1.49
N ILE A 271 4.16 9.87 -1.59
CA ILE A 271 3.68 10.64 -0.43
C ILE A 271 2.15 10.76 -0.54
N LYS A 272 1.45 10.25 0.46
CA LYS A 272 -0.01 10.28 0.51
C LYS A 272 -0.49 11.74 0.55
N SER A 273 -1.23 12.17 -0.47
CA SER A 273 -1.48 13.60 -0.74
C SER A 273 -2.97 13.89 -0.95
N SER A 274 -3.44 15.01 -0.43
CA SER A 274 -4.82 15.53 -0.58
C SER A 274 -4.84 16.78 -1.45
N HIS A 275 -5.90 16.91 -2.24
CA HIS A 275 -6.27 18.09 -3.01
C HIS A 275 -7.46 18.80 -2.36
N ASN A 276 -7.48 20.14 -2.38
CA ASN A 276 -8.50 21.01 -1.79
C ASN A 276 -9.04 20.46 -0.46
N THR A 277 -8.11 20.21 0.47
CA THR A 277 -8.34 19.42 1.69
C THR A 277 -9.51 19.93 2.53
N TYR A 278 -9.79 21.23 2.49
CA TYR A 278 -10.87 21.87 3.24
C TYR A 278 -12.27 21.43 2.78
N LEU A 279 -12.47 20.98 1.54
CA LEU A 279 -13.79 20.66 1.00
C LEU A 279 -14.33 19.32 1.46
N THR A 280 -15.60 19.30 1.86
CA THR A 280 -16.32 18.07 2.26
C THR A 280 -17.20 17.48 1.16
N ALA A 281 -17.36 18.17 0.03
CA ALA A 281 -18.26 17.77 -1.07
C ALA A 281 -17.74 18.28 -2.44
N GLY A 282 -18.64 18.76 -3.31
CA GLY A 282 -18.32 19.29 -4.64
C GLY A 282 -17.51 20.58 -4.61
N GLN A 283 -16.82 20.88 -5.71
CA GLN A 283 -15.90 22.02 -5.83
C GLN A 283 -16.61 23.38 -5.90
N PHE A 284 -17.89 23.43 -6.31
CA PHE A 284 -18.59 24.70 -6.52
C PHE A 284 -19.40 25.20 -5.33
N SER A 285 -20.05 24.28 -4.59
CA SER A 285 -20.99 24.61 -3.51
C SER A 285 -20.79 23.74 -2.26
N GLY A 286 -19.64 23.07 -2.16
CA GLY A 286 -19.28 22.25 -1.01
C GLY A 286 -19.02 23.08 0.26
N VAL A 287 -19.25 22.44 1.41
CA VAL A 287 -18.88 23.00 2.71
C VAL A 287 -17.37 22.83 2.91
N SER A 288 -16.76 23.85 3.50
CA SER A 288 -15.36 23.88 3.92
C SER A 288 -15.28 23.59 5.42
N SER A 289 -14.31 22.79 5.86
CA SER A 289 -14.24 22.37 7.26
C SER A 289 -12.81 22.14 7.76
N PRO A 290 -12.42 22.70 8.93
CA PRO A 290 -11.18 22.33 9.60
C PRO A 290 -11.10 20.85 10.01
N GLU A 291 -12.26 20.19 10.16
CA GLU A 291 -12.32 18.76 10.51
C GLU A 291 -11.74 17.87 9.40
N MET A 292 -11.85 18.26 8.13
CA MET A 292 -11.29 17.49 7.02
C MET A 292 -9.77 17.36 7.14
N TYR A 293 -9.09 18.41 7.60
CA TYR A 293 -7.64 18.36 7.86
C TYR A 293 -7.29 17.32 8.92
N ARG A 294 -8.07 17.26 10.01
CA ARG A 294 -7.88 16.23 11.06
C ARG A 294 -8.03 14.83 10.48
N GLN A 295 -9.14 14.59 9.76
CA GLN A 295 -9.45 13.28 9.20
C GLN A 295 -8.43 12.81 8.16
N CYS A 296 -7.99 13.71 7.27
CA CYS A 296 -6.93 13.42 6.30
C CYS A 296 -5.61 13.03 7.00
N LEU A 297 -5.19 13.78 8.02
CA LEU A 297 -3.96 13.49 8.78
C LEU A 297 -4.06 12.17 9.54
N LEU A 298 -5.19 11.90 10.20
CA LEU A 298 -5.46 10.64 10.90
C LEU A 298 -5.44 9.44 9.95
N ALA A 299 -5.89 9.62 8.72
CA ALA A 299 -5.77 8.63 7.64
C ALA A 299 -4.34 8.43 7.11
N GLY A 300 -3.35 9.12 7.68
CA GLY A 300 -1.95 9.05 7.27
C GLY A 300 -1.60 9.95 6.08
N CYS A 301 -2.46 10.89 5.67
CA CYS A 301 -2.11 11.86 4.62
C CYS A 301 -0.99 12.77 5.11
N ARG A 302 0.00 13.06 4.26
CA ARG A 302 1.24 13.81 4.56
C ARG A 302 1.43 15.05 3.71
N CYS A 303 0.56 15.30 2.72
CA CYS A 303 0.54 16.53 1.95
C CYS A 303 -0.89 17.08 1.88
N LEU A 304 -1.10 18.29 2.37
CA LEU A 304 -2.41 18.95 2.50
C LEU A 304 -2.43 20.27 1.74
N GLU A 305 -3.59 20.71 1.30
CA GLU A 305 -3.76 21.95 0.53
C GLU A 305 -4.55 23.00 1.31
N LEU A 306 -4.10 24.26 1.18
CA LEU A 306 -4.69 25.43 1.84
C LEU A 306 -4.79 26.58 0.82
N ASP A 307 -5.99 26.84 0.35
CA ASP A 307 -6.28 27.93 -0.59
C ASP A 307 -6.56 29.19 0.22
N CYS A 308 -5.57 30.05 0.34
CA CYS A 308 -5.57 31.17 1.27
C CYS A 308 -6.08 32.43 0.57
N TRP A 309 -7.17 33.00 1.08
CA TRP A 309 -7.82 34.20 0.55
C TRP A 309 -7.87 35.32 1.59
N LYS A 310 -7.96 36.55 1.09
CA LYS A 310 -8.05 37.75 1.93
C LYS A 310 -9.36 37.76 2.72
N GLY A 311 -9.23 38.01 4.03
CA GLY A 311 -10.38 38.26 4.90
C GLY A 311 -11.09 39.56 4.57
N LYS A 312 -12.42 39.56 4.67
CA LYS A 312 -13.26 40.76 4.49
C LYS A 312 -13.20 41.65 5.76
N PRO A 313 -13.28 42.98 5.63
CA PRO A 313 -13.46 43.88 6.77
C PRO A 313 -14.76 43.56 7.54
N PRO A 314 -14.84 43.80 8.87
CA PRO A 314 -13.88 44.54 9.69
C PRO A 314 -12.76 43.70 10.33
N ASP A 315 -12.89 42.37 10.38
CA ASP A 315 -11.99 41.52 11.18
C ASP A 315 -10.60 41.30 10.53
N GLU A 316 -10.50 41.44 9.20
CA GLU A 316 -9.26 41.28 8.43
C GLU A 316 -8.49 39.98 8.76
N GLU A 317 -9.21 38.88 8.99
CA GLU A 317 -8.64 37.56 9.28
C GLU A 317 -8.50 36.74 7.99
N PRO A 318 -7.31 36.16 7.69
CA PRO A 318 -7.15 35.32 6.51
C PRO A 318 -8.06 34.10 6.55
N ILE A 319 -8.66 33.77 5.40
CA ILE A 319 -9.64 32.69 5.26
C ILE A 319 -9.16 31.62 4.28
N ILE A 320 -9.78 30.45 4.34
CA ILE A 320 -9.63 29.37 3.37
C ILE A 320 -10.97 29.10 2.71
N THR A 321 -10.97 29.07 1.37
CA THR A 321 -12.13 28.80 0.53
C THR A 321 -11.69 28.48 -0.90
N HIS A 322 -12.59 27.94 -1.72
CA HIS A 322 -12.34 27.82 -3.16
C HIS A 322 -12.80 29.12 -3.85
N GLY A 323 -11.86 29.89 -4.38
CA GLY A 323 -12.11 31.23 -4.90
C GLY A 323 -13.17 31.29 -6.00
N PHE A 324 -13.94 32.38 -6.03
CA PHE A 324 -14.97 32.65 -7.05
C PHE A 324 -16.05 31.56 -7.15
N THR A 325 -16.28 30.80 -6.07
CA THR A 325 -17.34 29.78 -5.97
C THR A 325 -18.34 30.10 -4.86
N MET A 326 -19.33 29.22 -4.67
CA MET A 326 -20.31 29.28 -3.58
C MET A 326 -19.91 28.42 -2.36
N THR A 327 -18.64 28.00 -2.27
CA THR A 327 -18.14 27.26 -1.12
C THR A 327 -18.07 28.14 0.12
N THR A 328 -18.32 27.55 1.29
CA THR A 328 -18.27 28.28 2.56
C THR A 328 -16.83 28.65 2.94
N GLU A 329 -16.65 29.71 3.71
CA GLU A 329 -15.34 30.19 4.16
C GLU A 329 -15.03 29.66 5.57
N ILE A 330 -13.77 29.30 5.83
CA ILE A 330 -13.27 28.92 7.18
C ILE A 330 -12.04 29.75 7.53
N LEU A 331 -11.78 29.96 8.83
CA LEU A 331 -10.61 30.73 9.26
C LEU A 331 -9.32 29.96 9.04
N PHE A 332 -8.29 30.63 8.52
CA PHE A 332 -6.95 30.04 8.38
C PHE A 332 -6.40 29.58 9.73
N LYS A 333 -6.61 30.38 10.78
CA LYS A 333 -6.16 30.06 12.15
C LYS A 333 -6.71 28.71 12.63
N ASP A 334 -8.02 28.48 12.49
CA ASP A 334 -8.68 27.23 12.93
C ASP A 334 -8.13 26.00 12.19
N VAL A 335 -7.75 26.17 10.92
CA VAL A 335 -7.12 25.11 10.13
C VAL A 335 -5.71 24.80 10.63
N ILE A 336 -4.90 25.82 10.93
CA ILE A 336 -3.56 25.61 11.50
C ILE A 336 -3.65 24.93 12.87
N GLU A 337 -4.61 25.28 13.72
CA GLU A 337 -4.85 24.60 15.00
C GLU A 337 -5.26 23.13 14.81
N ALA A 338 -6.15 22.84 13.85
CA ALA A 338 -6.57 21.49 13.51
C ALA A 338 -5.42 20.62 13.00
N ILE A 339 -4.54 21.19 12.17
CA ILE A 339 -3.33 20.52 11.68
C ILE A 339 -2.37 20.25 12.84
N ALA A 340 -2.09 21.26 13.68
CA ALA A 340 -1.19 21.12 14.83
C ALA A 340 -1.63 20.02 15.79
N GLU A 341 -2.95 19.88 16.00
CA GLU A 341 -3.52 18.81 16.82
C GLU A 341 -3.28 17.40 16.24
N SER A 342 -3.44 17.25 14.92
CA SER A 342 -3.59 15.92 14.30
C SER A 342 -2.37 15.45 13.50
N ALA A 343 -1.43 16.35 13.19
CA ALA A 343 -0.32 16.11 12.26
C ALA A 343 0.43 14.81 12.56
N PHE A 344 0.73 14.56 13.83
CA PHE A 344 1.58 13.45 14.25
C PHE A 344 0.86 12.40 15.11
N LYS A 345 -0.48 12.38 15.14
CA LYS A 345 -1.25 11.38 15.92
C LYS A 345 -1.05 9.94 15.41
N THR A 346 -1.02 9.73 14.09
CA THR A 346 -0.94 8.39 13.48
C THR A 346 0.35 8.14 12.70
N SER A 347 1.12 9.18 12.38
CA SER A 347 2.42 9.06 11.72
C SER A 347 3.36 10.18 12.19
N GLN A 348 4.59 9.82 12.57
CA GLN A 348 5.62 10.76 13.01
C GLN A 348 6.40 11.40 11.83
N TYR A 349 6.14 10.96 10.60
CA TYR A 349 6.84 11.46 9.42
C TYR A 349 6.34 12.83 8.98
N PRO A 350 7.18 13.60 8.27
CA PRO A 350 6.91 15.00 7.97
C PRO A 350 5.58 15.24 7.25
N VAL A 351 5.00 16.41 7.49
CA VAL A 351 3.80 16.90 6.82
C VAL A 351 4.16 18.09 5.93
N ILE A 352 3.64 18.13 4.72
CA ILE A 352 3.84 19.20 3.75
C ILE A 352 2.53 19.97 3.58
N LEU A 353 2.57 21.28 3.71
CA LEU A 353 1.42 22.15 3.49
C LEU A 353 1.60 22.92 2.19
N SER A 354 0.78 22.58 1.19
CA SER A 354 0.69 23.25 -0.10
C SER A 354 -0.20 24.47 0.02
N PHE A 355 0.41 25.65 0.08
CA PHE A 355 -0.33 26.91 0.10
C PHE A 355 -0.58 27.33 -1.35
N GLU A 356 -1.84 27.61 -1.66
CA GLU A 356 -2.25 28.36 -2.83
C GLU A 356 -2.61 29.77 -2.35
N ASN A 357 -1.65 30.70 -2.50
CA ASN A 357 -1.74 31.99 -1.84
C ASN A 357 -2.37 33.06 -2.75
N HIS A 358 -3.55 33.55 -2.37
CA HIS A 358 -4.24 34.70 -2.97
C HIS A 358 -4.34 35.92 -2.04
N VAL A 359 -3.66 35.88 -0.89
CA VAL A 359 -3.67 36.98 0.08
C VAL A 359 -2.74 38.09 -0.39
N ASP A 360 -3.28 39.08 -1.09
CA ASP A 360 -2.53 40.23 -1.63
C ASP A 360 -2.09 41.27 -0.58
N SER A 361 -2.50 41.11 0.68
CA SER A 361 -2.20 42.00 1.80
C SER A 361 -0.98 41.54 2.60
N VAL A 362 0.04 42.42 2.72
CA VAL A 362 1.24 42.20 3.54
C VAL A 362 0.85 41.85 4.98
N LYS A 363 0.00 42.67 5.60
CA LYS A 363 -0.46 42.50 6.99
C LYS A 363 -1.13 41.14 7.23
N GLN A 364 -1.92 40.65 6.27
CA GLN A 364 -2.55 39.33 6.41
C GLN A 364 -1.58 38.17 6.14
N GLN A 365 -0.62 38.31 5.21
CA GLN A 365 0.45 37.32 5.04
C GLN A 365 1.36 37.23 6.28
N GLU A 366 1.66 38.37 6.94
CA GLU A 366 2.37 38.40 8.22
C GLU A 366 1.57 37.68 9.31
N LYS A 367 0.25 37.90 9.40
CA LYS A 367 -0.63 37.14 10.29
C LYS A 367 -0.56 35.63 10.03
N MET A 368 -0.61 35.20 8.77
CA MET A 368 -0.50 33.78 8.40
C MET A 368 0.84 33.18 8.86
N ALA A 369 1.95 33.86 8.58
CA ALA A 369 3.27 33.42 9.01
C ALA A 369 3.36 33.34 10.54
N ASN A 370 2.82 34.33 11.25
CA ASN A 370 2.77 34.35 12.71
C ASN A 370 1.92 33.22 13.29
N TYR A 371 0.75 32.91 12.70
CA TYR A 371 -0.05 31.75 13.10
C TYR A 371 0.72 30.45 12.91
N CYS A 372 1.41 30.25 11.78
CA CYS A 372 2.26 29.09 11.58
C CYS A 372 3.37 29.00 12.65
N LYS A 373 4.12 30.09 12.90
CA LYS A 373 5.22 30.11 13.88
C LYS A 373 4.73 29.83 15.31
N THR A 374 3.65 30.48 15.73
CA THR A 374 3.14 30.40 17.11
C THR A 374 2.43 29.08 17.41
N ILE A 375 1.61 28.59 16.48
CA ILE A 375 0.75 27.41 16.71
C ILE A 375 1.52 26.12 16.46
N PHE A 376 2.37 26.06 15.42
CA PHE A 376 3.19 24.87 15.19
C PHE A 376 4.43 24.83 16.09
N GLY A 377 4.97 25.98 16.50
CA GLY A 377 6.18 26.05 17.32
C GLY A 377 7.31 25.23 16.71
N ASP A 378 7.91 24.34 17.51
CA ASP A 378 9.02 23.47 17.10
C ASP A 378 8.67 22.47 15.99
N MET A 379 7.38 22.23 15.72
CA MET A 379 6.97 21.39 14.60
C MET A 379 7.24 22.08 13.26
N LEU A 380 7.23 23.41 13.19
CA LEU A 380 7.51 24.12 11.94
C LEU A 380 9.01 24.06 11.62
N LEU A 381 9.35 23.59 10.42
CA LEU A 381 10.72 23.68 9.92
C LEU A 381 10.94 25.07 9.32
N MET A 382 11.58 25.96 10.09
CA MET A 382 11.94 27.31 9.62
C MET A 382 13.23 27.25 8.79
N ASP A 383 14.33 26.82 9.41
CA ASP A 383 15.64 26.79 8.77
C ASP A 383 15.99 25.43 8.14
N PRO A 384 16.77 25.41 7.04
CA PRO A 384 17.35 24.17 6.52
C PRO A 384 18.24 23.51 7.57
N LEU A 385 18.28 22.18 7.57
CA LEU A 385 19.22 21.40 8.37
C LEU A 385 20.65 21.62 7.87
N ASP A 386 21.61 21.76 8.79
CA ASP A 386 23.03 22.03 8.48
C ASP A 386 23.63 21.03 7.48
N LYS A 387 23.26 19.75 7.62
CA LYS A 387 23.71 18.65 6.74
C LYS A 387 23.20 18.80 5.30
N TYR A 388 22.10 19.53 5.10
CA TYR A 388 21.40 19.64 3.82
C TYR A 388 21.20 21.11 3.44
N PRO A 389 22.28 21.86 3.15
CA PRO A 389 22.15 23.23 2.70
C PRO A 389 21.50 23.28 1.32
N MET A 390 20.70 24.32 1.05
CA MET A 390 19.97 24.49 -0.20
C MET A 390 20.88 24.95 -1.35
N LYS A 391 21.78 24.07 -1.80
CA LYS A 391 22.72 24.32 -2.92
C LYS A 391 22.47 23.35 -4.08
N PRO A 392 22.76 23.77 -5.33
CA PRO A 392 22.74 22.85 -6.46
C PRO A 392 23.64 21.63 -6.25
N GLY A 393 23.26 20.49 -6.81
CA GLY A 393 23.98 19.22 -6.66
C GLY A 393 23.63 18.41 -5.41
N LEU A 394 23.21 19.05 -4.32
CA LEU A 394 22.88 18.36 -3.07
C LEU A 394 21.48 17.75 -3.07
N GLN A 395 21.28 16.70 -2.27
CA GLN A 395 19.98 16.08 -2.02
C GLN A 395 19.25 16.79 -0.86
N ILE A 396 17.94 16.58 -0.76
CA ILE A 396 17.15 17.03 0.39
C ILE A 396 17.08 15.93 1.46
N PRO A 397 16.74 16.27 2.72
CA PRO A 397 16.74 15.31 3.82
C PRO A 397 15.77 14.15 3.59
N SER A 398 15.97 13.09 4.38
CA SER A 398 15.07 11.94 4.43
C SER A 398 13.82 12.18 5.27
N PRO A 399 12.73 11.40 5.09
CA PRO A 399 11.60 11.42 6.01
C PRO A 399 12.00 11.17 7.47
N ALA A 400 12.99 10.29 7.73
CA ALA A 400 13.48 10.02 9.07
C ALA A 400 14.14 11.24 9.73
N GLU A 401 14.91 12.03 8.97
CA GLU A 401 15.58 13.23 9.49
C GLU A 401 14.61 14.41 9.69
N LEU A 402 13.42 14.33 9.12
CA LEU A 402 12.35 15.34 9.21
C LEU A 402 11.17 14.88 10.08
N MET A 403 11.37 13.88 10.95
CA MET A 403 10.32 13.43 11.85
C MET A 403 9.80 14.55 12.74
N GLY A 404 8.47 14.63 12.91
CA GLY A 404 7.80 15.67 13.68
C GLY A 404 7.84 17.06 13.04
N LYS A 405 8.25 17.19 11.77
CA LYS A 405 8.36 18.49 11.09
C LYS A 405 7.25 18.75 10.08
N ILE A 406 6.82 20.01 10.02
CA ILE A 406 5.88 20.58 9.07
C ILE A 406 6.66 21.47 8.12
N LEU A 407 6.55 21.21 6.81
CA LEU A 407 7.20 21.95 5.74
C LEU A 407 6.17 22.77 4.97
N ILE A 408 6.50 24.02 4.68
CA ILE A 408 5.62 24.92 3.92
C ILE A 408 6.07 24.94 2.45
N LYS A 409 5.14 24.63 1.56
CA LYS A 409 5.24 24.89 0.12
C LYS A 409 4.50 26.18 -0.19
N ASN A 410 5.24 27.26 -0.41
CA ASN A 410 4.71 28.54 -0.88
C ASN A 410 5.75 29.22 -1.79
N LYS A 411 5.32 30.18 -2.62
CA LYS A 411 6.26 31.00 -3.42
C LYS A 411 7.29 31.67 -2.50
N LYS A 412 8.51 31.83 -3.00
CA LYS A 412 9.62 32.49 -2.29
C LYS A 412 10.03 33.75 -3.06
N GLY A 413 10.00 34.91 -2.39
CA GLY A 413 10.46 36.17 -2.95
C GLY A 413 11.95 36.12 -3.32
N SER A 414 12.33 36.68 -4.45
CA SER A 414 13.75 36.83 -4.81
C SER A 414 14.37 37.93 -3.96
N HIS A 415 15.32 37.59 -3.08
CA HIS A 415 16.20 38.59 -2.48
C HIS A 415 17.12 39.19 -3.56
N GLY A 416 16.64 40.22 -4.23
CA GLY A 416 17.43 41.15 -5.03
C GLY A 416 17.04 42.56 -4.61
N LYS A 417 18.04 43.39 -4.27
CA LYS A 417 17.84 44.82 -3.98
C LYS A 417 16.92 45.45 -5.04
N PRO A 418 16.08 46.44 -4.69
CA PRO A 418 15.26 47.14 -5.67
C PRO A 418 16.19 47.85 -6.66
N SER A 419 16.43 47.24 -7.82
CA SER A 419 17.02 47.94 -8.95
C SER A 419 15.96 48.90 -9.47
N GLN A 420 16.34 50.17 -9.47
CA GLN A 420 15.59 51.32 -9.94
C GLN A 420 14.68 51.05 -11.14
N ALA A 421 13.52 51.70 -11.09
CA ALA A 421 12.54 51.79 -12.15
C ALA A 421 13.19 51.99 -13.54
N CYS A 422 12.71 51.22 -14.53
CA CYS A 422 12.82 51.59 -15.93
C CYS A 422 11.40 51.55 -16.54
N PRO A 423 11.11 52.43 -17.52
CA PRO A 423 9.82 53.10 -17.65
C PRO A 423 8.78 52.29 -18.44
N LYS A 424 7.52 52.69 -18.24
CA LYS A 424 6.34 52.28 -19.01
C LYS A 424 6.66 52.27 -20.51
N LYS A 425 6.54 51.11 -21.16
CA LYS A 425 6.37 51.05 -22.62
C LYS A 425 4.89 51.23 -22.94
N THR A 426 4.68 52.21 -23.79
CA THR A 426 3.45 52.75 -24.36
C THR A 426 2.60 51.65 -24.98
N GLU A 427 1.28 51.78 -24.80
CA GLU A 427 0.26 51.06 -25.54
C GLU A 427 0.37 51.41 -27.03
N GLU A 428 0.59 50.40 -27.87
CA GLU A 428 0.26 50.47 -29.29
C GLU A 428 -0.95 49.57 -29.52
N SER A 429 -2.06 50.25 -29.80
CA SER A 429 -3.33 49.73 -30.26
C SER A 429 -3.22 49.21 -31.69
N GLU A 430 -3.48 47.93 -31.91
CA GLU A 430 -3.98 47.44 -33.20
C GLU A 430 -5.44 47.03 -33.03
N GLN A 431 -6.31 47.89 -33.56
CA GLN A 431 -7.72 47.67 -33.75
C GLN A 431 -7.93 46.54 -34.76
N LEU A 432 -8.67 45.50 -34.38
CA LEU A 432 -9.36 44.63 -35.34
C LEU A 432 -10.86 44.79 -35.16
N ILE A 433 -11.47 45.15 -36.28
CA ILE A 433 -12.81 45.65 -36.50
C ILE A 433 -13.87 44.62 -36.09
N VAL A 434 -14.84 45.06 -35.30
CA VAL A 434 -16.10 44.35 -35.04
C VAL A 434 -17.03 44.62 -36.22
N THR A 435 -17.22 43.63 -37.09
CA THR A 435 -18.37 43.58 -38.00
C THR A 435 -19.39 42.59 -37.45
N ALA A 436 -20.56 43.13 -37.10
CA ALA A 436 -21.73 42.36 -36.72
C ALA A 436 -22.37 41.74 -37.97
N SER A 437 -22.49 40.41 -37.97
CA SER A 437 -23.37 39.66 -38.86
C SER A 437 -24.10 38.61 -38.04
N ALA A 438 -25.42 38.72 -37.97
CA ALA A 438 -26.31 37.85 -37.24
C ALA A 438 -26.43 36.45 -37.90
N GLY A 439 -26.57 35.43 -37.06
CA GLY A 439 -27.20 34.15 -37.38
C GLY A 439 -26.27 32.97 -37.67
N GLN A 440 -26.05 32.11 -36.67
CA GLN A 440 -26.22 30.63 -36.71
C GLN A 440 -25.68 29.96 -35.43
N GLU A 441 -26.29 28.84 -35.07
CA GLU A 441 -26.25 28.10 -33.79
C GLU A 441 -24.85 27.61 -33.31
N PRO A 442 -24.68 27.34 -31.99
CA PRO A 442 -23.42 26.87 -31.44
C PRO A 442 -23.33 25.34 -31.49
N ASN A 443 -22.51 24.81 -32.39
CA ASN A 443 -21.99 23.45 -32.26
C ASN A 443 -20.61 23.36 -32.90
N GLN A 444 -19.56 23.56 -32.10
CA GLN A 444 -18.24 22.95 -32.29
C GLN A 444 -17.33 23.24 -31.09
N THR A 445 -16.98 22.18 -30.36
CA THR A 445 -15.99 22.14 -29.28
C THR A 445 -14.57 22.27 -29.84
N GLY A 446 -13.93 23.42 -29.62
CA GLY A 446 -12.48 23.58 -29.74
C GLY A 446 -11.74 23.22 -28.44
N PRO A 447 -10.43 22.91 -28.48
CA PRO A 447 -9.66 22.57 -27.29
C PRO A 447 -9.44 23.82 -26.42
N THR A 448 -9.89 23.76 -25.16
CA THR A 448 -9.60 24.80 -24.16
C THR A 448 -8.11 24.87 -23.84
N ASN A 449 -7.58 26.08 -23.63
CA ASN A 449 -6.17 26.28 -23.33
C ASN A 449 -5.79 25.60 -22.01
N PRO A 450 -4.56 25.08 -21.86
CA PRO A 450 -4.12 24.41 -20.62
C PRO A 450 -4.16 25.33 -19.38
N GLU A 451 -4.07 26.64 -19.57
CA GLU A 451 -4.13 27.62 -18.47
C GLU A 451 -5.55 27.72 -17.88
N ASP A 452 -6.60 27.51 -18.68
CA ASP A 452 -8.00 27.54 -18.21
C ASP A 452 -8.34 26.33 -17.32
N GLN A 453 -7.59 25.22 -17.44
CA GLN A 453 -7.80 24.00 -16.65
C GLN A 453 -7.09 24.02 -15.29
N CYS A 454 -6.23 25.02 -15.06
CA CYS A 454 -5.45 25.20 -13.84
C CYS A 454 -6.29 25.72 -12.66
N GLY A 455 -7.50 26.21 -12.90
CA GLY A 455 -8.35 26.79 -11.85
C GLY A 455 -7.72 28.03 -11.21
N THR A 456 -8.01 28.26 -9.94
CA THR A 456 -7.47 29.39 -9.16
C THR A 456 -5.94 29.33 -9.01
N ALA A 457 -5.33 28.13 -9.06
CA ALA A 457 -3.88 27.93 -8.95
C ALA A 457 -3.06 28.71 -9.99
N GLY A 458 -3.67 29.12 -11.11
CA GLY A 458 -3.03 29.98 -12.12
C GLY A 458 -2.79 31.42 -11.66
N GLN A 459 -3.44 31.87 -10.59
CA GLN A 459 -3.56 33.28 -10.17
C GLN A 459 -2.93 33.59 -8.80
N GLU A 460 -1.98 32.76 -8.33
CA GLU A 460 -1.30 32.99 -7.05
C GLU A 460 -0.53 34.33 -7.01
N VAL A 461 -0.60 35.05 -5.89
CA VAL A 461 0.08 36.34 -5.69
C VAL A 461 1.55 36.20 -5.27
N THR A 462 2.27 37.33 -5.24
CA THR A 462 3.66 37.39 -4.78
C THR A 462 3.74 37.11 -3.27
N ALA A 463 4.70 36.28 -2.86
CA ALA A 463 4.97 36.03 -1.45
C ALA A 463 5.85 37.15 -0.86
N TYR A 464 5.43 37.69 0.28
CA TYR A 464 6.22 38.67 1.04
C TYR A 464 7.27 37.98 1.92
N GLU A 465 8.11 38.79 2.57
CA GLU A 465 9.29 38.34 3.32
C GLU A 465 8.96 37.29 4.40
N GLU A 466 7.96 37.55 5.24
CA GLU A 466 7.59 36.65 6.35
C GLU A 466 7.14 35.26 5.89
N MET A 467 6.32 35.19 4.83
CA MET A 467 5.89 33.93 4.25
C MET A 467 7.02 33.24 3.47
N SER A 468 7.95 34.01 2.89
CA SER A 468 9.11 33.48 2.17
C SER A 468 10.19 32.91 3.10
N ALA A 469 10.29 33.45 4.32
CA ALA A 469 11.27 33.04 5.34
C ALA A 469 11.03 31.60 5.83
N ILE A 470 9.76 31.17 5.91
CA ILE A 470 9.38 29.83 6.37
C ILE A 470 9.40 28.75 5.26
N VAL A 471 9.88 29.08 4.05
CA VAL A 471 9.98 28.15 2.91
C VAL A 471 11.44 27.72 2.67
N ASN A 472 11.67 26.40 2.76
CA ASN A 472 12.99 25.76 2.58
C ASN A 472 13.01 24.69 1.47
N TYR A 473 12.84 23.41 1.80
CA TYR A 473 13.06 22.27 0.89
C TYR A 473 11.97 22.06 -0.16
N ILE A 474 10.81 22.73 -0.02
CA ILE A 474 9.64 22.55 -0.89
C ILE A 474 9.33 23.88 -1.60
N GLN A 475 10.24 24.35 -2.46
CA GLN A 475 10.08 25.62 -3.18
C GLN A 475 9.36 25.42 -4.53
N PRO A 476 8.11 25.88 -4.70
CA PRO A 476 7.41 25.79 -5.96
C PRO A 476 8.06 26.69 -7.01
N THR A 477 8.27 26.13 -8.21
CA THR A 477 8.75 26.88 -9.39
C THR A 477 7.88 26.55 -10.60
N LYS A 478 7.66 27.56 -11.46
CA LYS A 478 7.09 27.33 -12.79
C LYS A 478 7.98 26.35 -13.55
N PHE A 479 7.38 25.26 -14.03
CA PHE A 479 8.08 24.28 -14.84
C PHE A 479 8.33 24.83 -16.24
N ILE A 480 9.55 24.66 -16.75
CA ILE A 480 9.94 25.09 -18.10
C ILE A 480 10.18 23.86 -18.98
N SER A 481 11.14 23.02 -18.59
CA SER A 481 11.43 21.74 -19.24
C SER A 481 12.24 20.83 -18.30
N PHE A 482 12.28 19.53 -18.60
CA PHE A 482 13.11 18.58 -17.87
C PHE A 482 14.60 18.92 -17.97
N ASP A 483 15.06 19.36 -19.14
CA ASP A 483 16.47 19.75 -19.36
C ASP A 483 16.85 20.98 -18.54
N ASN A 484 15.99 21.99 -18.49
CA ASN A 484 16.24 23.16 -17.65
C ASN A 484 16.33 22.79 -16.17
N SER A 485 15.45 21.92 -15.69
CA SER A 485 15.44 21.45 -14.30
C SER A 485 16.71 20.65 -13.97
N ARG A 486 17.11 19.76 -14.88
CA ARG A 486 18.36 18.99 -14.81
C ARG A 486 19.59 19.90 -14.76
N LYS A 487 19.67 20.91 -15.65
CA LYS A 487 20.77 21.89 -15.69
C LYS A 487 20.84 22.73 -14.42
N LYS A 488 19.71 23.22 -13.91
CA LYS A 488 19.65 23.98 -12.65
C LYS A 488 20.11 23.13 -11.47
N ASN A 489 19.87 21.82 -11.52
CA ASN A 489 20.36 20.85 -10.58
C ASN A 489 20.00 21.21 -9.11
N LYS A 490 18.76 21.60 -8.83
CA LYS A 490 18.27 21.96 -7.48
C LYS A 490 17.18 21.00 -7.01
N SER A 491 17.48 20.16 -6.01
CA SER A 491 16.57 19.14 -5.46
C SER A 491 15.39 19.72 -4.65
N TYR A 492 15.60 20.88 -4.03
CA TYR A 492 14.61 21.59 -3.22
C TYR A 492 13.54 22.34 -4.02
N LEU A 493 13.60 22.28 -5.36
CA LEU A 493 12.58 22.85 -6.24
C LEU A 493 11.54 21.79 -6.59
N ILE A 494 10.26 22.14 -6.43
CA ILE A 494 9.09 21.32 -6.79
C ILE A 494 8.29 21.98 -7.91
N SER A 495 7.66 21.15 -8.76
CA SER A 495 6.70 21.61 -9.76
C SER A 495 5.35 20.91 -9.56
N SER A 496 4.27 21.69 -9.65
CA SER A 496 2.89 21.19 -9.62
C SER A 496 2.33 21.13 -11.03
N PHE A 497 1.56 20.10 -11.35
CA PHE A 497 0.94 19.89 -12.65
C PHE A 497 -0.52 19.47 -12.48
N VAL A 498 -1.42 20.10 -13.25
CA VAL A 498 -2.77 19.58 -13.45
C VAL A 498 -2.72 18.21 -14.15
N GLU A 499 -3.66 17.31 -13.83
CA GLU A 499 -3.68 15.92 -14.32
C GLU A 499 -3.48 15.83 -15.85
N THR A 500 -4.13 16.70 -16.63
CA THR A 500 -4.09 16.68 -18.11
C THR A 500 -2.70 17.02 -18.64
N LYS A 501 -1.99 17.95 -17.97
CA LYS A 501 -0.62 18.29 -18.31
C LYS A 501 0.33 17.15 -17.94
N GLY A 502 0.14 16.54 -16.77
CA GLY A 502 0.92 15.39 -16.34
C GLY A 502 0.72 14.17 -17.25
N GLU A 503 -0.51 13.85 -17.63
CA GLU A 503 -0.84 12.80 -18.61
C GLU A 503 -0.15 13.05 -19.97
N SER A 504 -0.16 14.31 -20.44
CA SER A 504 0.55 14.68 -21.67
C SER A 504 2.07 14.50 -21.56
N MET A 505 2.66 14.73 -20.38
CA MET A 505 4.09 14.50 -20.16
C MET A 505 4.42 13.01 -20.08
N ILE A 506 3.55 12.20 -19.48
CA ILE A 506 3.70 10.74 -19.45
C ILE A 506 3.63 10.18 -20.88
N SER A 507 2.68 10.62 -21.70
CA SER A 507 2.53 10.08 -23.06
C SER A 507 3.66 10.47 -24.01
N LYS A 508 4.30 11.64 -23.80
CA LYS A 508 5.35 12.17 -24.70
C LYS A 508 6.78 11.92 -24.20
N THR A 509 6.99 11.92 -22.89
CA THR A 509 8.32 12.05 -22.26
C THR A 509 8.37 11.32 -20.89
N ALA A 510 7.83 10.09 -20.82
CA ALA A 510 7.75 9.33 -19.57
C ALA A 510 9.11 9.13 -18.89
N VAL A 511 10.15 8.80 -19.68
CA VAL A 511 11.50 8.51 -19.18
C VAL A 511 12.12 9.75 -18.54
N GLU A 512 11.99 10.92 -19.17
CA GLU A 512 12.48 12.18 -18.63
C GLU A 512 11.75 12.56 -17.33
N PHE A 513 10.46 12.24 -17.24
CA PHE A 513 9.68 12.48 -16.04
C PHE A 513 10.13 11.58 -14.87
N VAL A 514 10.40 10.30 -15.14
CA VAL A 514 11.00 9.38 -14.17
C VAL A 514 12.35 9.91 -13.68
N GLU A 515 13.23 10.34 -14.59
CA GLU A 515 14.54 10.90 -14.23
C GLU A 515 14.43 12.20 -13.41
N TYR A 516 13.47 13.07 -13.74
CA TYR A 516 13.18 14.26 -12.94
C TYR A 516 12.78 13.89 -11.50
N ASN A 517 11.90 12.90 -11.36
CA ASN A 517 11.35 12.46 -10.07
C ASN A 517 12.34 11.66 -9.19
N LYS A 518 13.51 11.27 -9.71
CA LYS A 518 14.59 10.73 -8.87
C LYS A 518 15.22 11.79 -7.97
N ARG A 519 15.16 13.05 -8.39
CA ARG A 519 15.92 14.13 -7.75
C ARG A 519 15.06 15.28 -7.25
N GLN A 520 13.99 15.59 -7.96
CA GLN A 520 13.03 16.62 -7.59
C GLN A 520 11.67 15.99 -7.32
N MET A 521 10.78 16.77 -6.70
CA MET A 521 9.41 16.34 -6.47
C MET A 521 8.47 16.91 -7.52
N SER A 522 7.45 16.14 -7.84
CA SER A 522 6.28 16.59 -8.60
C SER A 522 5.01 16.42 -7.78
N ARG A 523 4.13 17.42 -7.87
CA ARG A 523 2.76 17.35 -7.36
C ARG A 523 1.79 17.28 -8.54
N ILE A 524 0.84 16.35 -8.48
CA ILE A 524 -0.23 16.22 -9.46
C ILE A 524 -1.55 16.54 -8.76
N TYR A 525 -2.44 17.28 -9.40
CA TYR A 525 -3.76 17.60 -8.87
C TYR A 525 -4.86 17.52 -9.94
N PRO A 526 -6.13 17.30 -9.54
CA PRO A 526 -7.25 17.17 -10.48
C PRO A 526 -7.49 18.45 -11.30
N LYS A 527 -8.02 18.30 -12.52
CA LYS A 527 -8.42 19.43 -13.36
C LYS A 527 -9.69 20.11 -12.83
N GLY A 528 -9.81 21.41 -13.06
CA GLY A 528 -10.96 22.20 -12.61
C GLY A 528 -12.32 21.76 -13.14
N THR A 529 -12.39 21.00 -14.24
CA THR A 529 -13.67 20.50 -14.77
C THR A 529 -14.31 19.39 -13.93
N ARG A 530 -13.60 18.83 -12.95
CA ARG A 530 -14.11 17.82 -12.00
C ARG A 530 -14.87 18.49 -10.85
N MET A 531 -15.94 19.20 -11.19
CA MET A 531 -16.74 19.99 -10.25
C MET A 531 -17.44 19.13 -9.19
N ASP A 532 -17.64 17.84 -9.48
CA ASP A 532 -18.17 16.82 -8.58
C ASP A 532 -17.14 16.26 -7.60
N SER A 533 -15.90 16.77 -7.63
CA SER A 533 -14.77 16.26 -6.85
C SER A 533 -14.39 14.81 -7.18
N SER A 534 -14.68 14.32 -8.39
CA SER A 534 -14.17 13.02 -8.88
C SER A 534 -12.64 12.97 -8.91
N ASN A 535 -12.06 11.78 -8.84
CA ASN A 535 -10.62 11.59 -8.89
C ASN A 535 -10.14 11.01 -10.22
N TYR A 536 -8.87 11.27 -10.54
CA TYR A 536 -8.15 10.63 -11.63
C TYR A 536 -7.39 9.39 -11.12
N SER A 537 -6.99 8.49 -12.01
CA SER A 537 -6.23 7.30 -11.60
C SER A 537 -4.81 7.69 -11.16
N PRO A 538 -4.36 7.34 -9.94
CA PRO A 538 -3.03 7.73 -9.47
C PRO A 538 -1.90 6.87 -10.05
N GLN A 539 -2.20 5.65 -10.50
CA GLN A 539 -1.19 4.66 -10.92
C GLN A 539 -0.27 5.17 -12.04
N PRO A 540 -0.73 5.82 -13.13
CA PRO A 540 0.16 6.32 -14.18
C PRO A 540 1.21 7.31 -13.66
N PHE A 541 0.84 8.14 -12.68
CA PHE A 541 1.75 9.11 -12.07
C PHE A 541 2.74 8.44 -11.11
N TRP A 542 2.30 7.45 -10.32
CA TRP A 542 3.21 6.63 -9.53
C TRP A 542 4.18 5.82 -10.39
N ASN A 543 3.74 5.34 -11.56
CA ASN A 543 4.59 4.67 -12.56
C ASN A 543 5.68 5.63 -13.08
N ALA A 544 5.38 6.91 -13.24
CA ALA A 544 6.35 7.96 -13.57
C ALA A 544 7.18 8.45 -12.35
N GLY A 545 6.96 7.88 -11.17
CA GLY A 545 7.66 8.22 -9.93
C GLY A 545 7.22 9.51 -9.26
N CYS A 546 6.08 10.09 -9.65
CA CYS A 546 5.52 11.30 -9.03
C CYS A 546 5.17 11.04 -7.56
N GLN A 547 5.61 11.91 -6.67
CA GLN A 547 5.55 11.69 -5.23
C GLN A 547 4.21 12.15 -4.64
N MET A 548 3.76 13.35 -5.01
CA MET A 548 2.58 13.98 -4.42
C MET A 548 1.40 13.93 -5.38
N VAL A 549 0.78 12.76 -5.52
CA VAL A 549 -0.40 12.56 -6.36
C VAL A 549 -1.64 12.87 -5.53
N ALA A 550 -2.12 14.11 -5.60
CA ALA A 550 -3.15 14.65 -4.73
C ALA A 550 -4.56 14.28 -5.22
N LEU A 551 -5.38 13.74 -4.31
CA LEU A 551 -6.75 13.30 -4.58
C LEU A 551 -7.75 14.00 -3.66
N ASN A 552 -9.01 14.06 -4.07
CA ASN A 552 -10.16 14.58 -3.31
C ASN A 552 -10.64 13.53 -2.29
N TYR A 553 -10.35 13.73 -1.00
CA TYR A 553 -10.59 12.76 0.09
C TYR A 553 -12.07 12.57 0.46
N GLN A 554 -12.90 13.55 0.12
CA GLN A 554 -14.34 13.50 0.29
C GLN A 554 -15.03 12.54 -0.69
N THR A 555 -14.34 12.10 -1.75
CA THR A 555 -14.89 11.22 -2.78
C THR A 555 -14.23 9.85 -2.72
N MET A 556 -14.96 8.85 -2.20
CA MET A 556 -14.46 7.47 -2.03
C MET A 556 -14.64 6.62 -3.30
N ASP A 557 -14.28 7.18 -4.45
CA ASP A 557 -14.26 6.47 -5.74
C ASP A 557 -13.07 5.50 -5.85
N PHE A 558 -12.96 4.77 -6.96
CA PHE A 558 -11.92 3.76 -7.15
C PHE A 558 -10.48 4.31 -6.94
N PRO A 559 -10.10 5.48 -7.49
CA PRO A 559 -8.82 6.11 -7.16
C PRO A 559 -8.55 6.27 -5.66
N MET A 560 -9.55 6.72 -4.90
CA MET A 560 -9.40 6.88 -3.45
C MET A 560 -9.34 5.53 -2.72
N GLN A 561 -10.13 4.54 -3.13
CA GLN A 561 -10.04 3.16 -2.61
C GLN A 561 -8.63 2.59 -2.79
N HIS A 562 -8.04 2.80 -3.96
CA HIS A 562 -6.68 2.38 -4.28
C HIS A 562 -5.64 3.11 -3.41
N ASN A 563 -5.76 4.43 -3.29
CA ASN A 563 -4.89 5.24 -2.43
C ASN A 563 -4.97 4.82 -0.95
N MET A 564 -6.18 4.61 -0.42
CA MET A 564 -6.39 4.20 0.98
C MET A 564 -5.86 2.79 1.26
N SER A 565 -5.92 1.89 0.27
CA SER A 565 -5.41 0.53 0.38
C SER A 565 -3.89 0.47 0.29
N LEU A 566 -3.29 1.17 -0.68
CA LEU A 566 -1.85 1.14 -0.89
C LEU A 566 -1.09 1.78 0.30
N PHE A 567 -1.58 2.90 0.83
CA PHE A 567 -0.99 3.55 2.00
C PHE A 567 -1.43 2.94 3.34
N GLU A 568 -2.11 1.79 3.35
CA GLU A 568 -2.25 0.98 4.57
C GLU A 568 -0.90 0.34 4.97
N PHE A 569 -0.05 0.06 3.98
CA PHE A 569 1.25 -0.59 4.13
C PHE A 569 2.31 0.35 4.69
N ASN A 570 3.45 -0.23 5.09
CA ASN A 570 4.53 0.50 5.77
C ASN A 570 4.05 1.24 7.03
N GLY A 571 3.20 0.61 7.82
CA GLY A 571 2.72 1.14 9.11
C GLY A 571 1.83 2.38 9.01
N ARG A 572 1.12 2.58 7.89
CA ARG A 572 0.27 3.78 7.65
C ARG A 572 1.01 5.10 7.80
N THR A 573 2.30 5.09 7.51
CA THR A 573 3.17 6.26 7.67
C THR A 573 2.86 7.38 6.70
N GLY A 574 2.14 7.08 5.61
CA GLY A 574 1.89 8.02 4.51
C GLY A 574 3.04 8.14 3.51
N TYR A 575 4.09 7.34 3.70
CA TYR A 575 5.27 7.28 2.84
C TYR A 575 5.51 5.85 2.38
N LEU A 576 5.69 5.66 1.07
CA LEU A 576 6.08 4.38 0.49
C LEU A 576 7.33 4.58 -0.35
N LEU A 577 8.40 3.85 -0.05
CA LEU A 577 9.64 3.89 -0.79
C LEU A 577 9.39 3.43 -2.23
N LYS A 578 9.82 4.23 -3.21
CA LYS A 578 9.72 3.88 -4.62
C LYS A 578 10.65 2.71 -4.95
N HIS A 579 10.28 1.94 -5.97
CA HIS A 579 11.13 0.88 -6.52
C HIS A 579 12.50 1.42 -6.96
N ASP A 580 13.54 0.58 -6.91
CA ASP A 580 14.93 0.94 -7.21
C ASP A 580 15.11 1.63 -8.57
N LEU A 581 14.36 1.18 -9.59
CA LEU A 581 14.37 1.75 -10.94
C LEU A 581 13.94 3.23 -10.98
N LEU A 582 13.12 3.66 -10.01
CA LEU A 582 12.63 5.04 -9.86
C LEU A 582 13.49 5.88 -8.91
N ARG A 583 14.63 5.37 -8.44
CA ARG A 583 15.53 6.03 -7.48
C ARG A 583 16.97 6.08 -7.98
N ARG A 584 17.47 4.98 -8.52
CA ARG A 584 18.86 4.82 -8.95
C ARG A 584 19.20 5.72 -10.14
N SER A 585 20.26 6.52 -10.01
CA SER A 585 20.74 7.42 -11.07
C SER A 585 21.43 6.69 -12.23
N ASP A 586 21.91 5.46 -12.00
CA ASP A 586 22.63 4.65 -13.01
C ASP A 586 21.70 3.81 -13.90
N LYS A 587 20.39 3.84 -13.65
CA LYS A 587 19.39 3.03 -14.35
C LYS A 587 18.29 3.91 -14.93
N LYS A 588 18.17 4.00 -16.25
CA LYS A 588 16.97 4.57 -16.87
C LYS A 588 15.83 3.57 -16.85
N PHE A 589 14.61 4.07 -16.67
CA PHE A 589 13.41 3.25 -16.65
C PHE A 589 12.32 3.90 -17.51
N ASP A 590 11.72 3.08 -18.38
CA ASP A 590 10.56 3.45 -19.17
C ASP A 590 9.35 2.67 -18.64
N PRO A 591 8.34 3.35 -18.07
CA PRO A 591 7.12 2.71 -17.59
C PRO A 591 6.36 1.91 -18.66
N TYR A 592 6.56 2.19 -19.95
CA TYR A 592 5.89 1.52 -21.06
C TYR A 592 6.70 0.36 -21.66
N CYS A 593 7.86 0.03 -21.08
CA CYS A 593 8.67 -1.08 -21.58
C CYS A 593 7.93 -2.43 -21.45
N GLU A 594 8.14 -3.32 -22.42
CA GLU A 594 7.53 -4.66 -22.42
C GLU A 594 8.34 -5.72 -21.65
N ARG A 595 9.56 -5.34 -21.23
CA ARG A 595 10.52 -6.22 -20.56
C ARG A 595 11.50 -5.42 -19.71
N ILE A 596 11.78 -5.93 -18.51
CA ILE A 596 12.75 -5.37 -17.56
C ILE A 596 13.77 -6.47 -17.22
N ASP A 597 15.00 -6.37 -17.74
CA ASP A 597 15.99 -7.46 -17.64
C ASP A 597 16.48 -7.79 -16.22
N THR A 598 16.32 -6.87 -15.28
CA THR A 598 16.80 -7.03 -13.90
C THR A 598 15.74 -7.51 -12.92
N ILE A 599 14.49 -7.69 -13.37
CA ILE A 599 13.35 -8.01 -12.51
C ILE A 599 12.72 -9.33 -12.97
N VAL A 600 12.38 -10.17 -12.00
CA VAL A 600 11.62 -11.39 -12.24
C VAL A 600 10.14 -11.03 -12.29
N ALA A 601 9.52 -11.21 -13.45
CA ALA A 601 8.08 -11.05 -13.61
C ALA A 601 7.34 -12.17 -12.87
N ASN A 602 6.09 -11.96 -12.50
CA ASN A 602 5.26 -12.97 -11.82
C ASN A 602 4.05 -13.39 -12.66
N THR A 603 3.58 -14.62 -12.43
CA THR A 603 2.24 -15.06 -12.81
C THR A 603 1.40 -15.16 -11.54
N LEU A 604 0.24 -14.51 -11.55
CA LEU A 604 -0.76 -14.63 -10.50
C LEU A 604 -1.93 -15.47 -11.01
N THR A 605 -2.30 -16.49 -10.25
CA THR A 605 -3.52 -17.27 -10.44
C THR A 605 -4.40 -17.11 -9.21
N ILE A 606 -5.67 -16.78 -9.40
CA ILE A 606 -6.65 -16.69 -8.31
C ILE A 606 -7.93 -17.43 -8.69
N LYS A 607 -8.33 -18.38 -7.86
CA LYS A 607 -9.60 -19.11 -7.97
C LYS A 607 -10.57 -18.65 -6.90
N ILE A 608 -11.75 -18.19 -7.32
CA ILE A 608 -12.83 -17.75 -6.42
C ILE A 608 -13.76 -18.94 -6.14
N TYR A 609 -13.75 -19.44 -4.90
CA TYR A 609 -14.60 -20.56 -4.51
C TYR A 609 -15.97 -20.08 -4.02
N SER A 610 -15.99 -19.26 -2.98
CA SER A 610 -17.22 -18.89 -2.27
C SER A 610 -17.09 -17.55 -1.56
N GLY A 611 -18.23 -16.99 -1.12
CA GLY A 611 -18.30 -15.83 -0.25
C GLY A 611 -19.07 -16.15 1.02
N GLN A 612 -18.90 -15.33 2.06
CA GLN A 612 -19.55 -15.49 3.35
C GLN A 612 -20.15 -14.16 3.80
N PHE A 613 -21.42 -14.15 4.18
CA PHE A 613 -22.14 -13.02 4.77
C PHE A 613 -21.96 -11.70 4.02
N LEU A 614 -22.10 -11.72 2.69
CA LEU A 614 -21.74 -10.62 1.80
C LEU A 614 -22.70 -9.43 1.84
N SER A 615 -23.98 -9.68 2.14
CA SER A 615 -25.02 -8.66 2.20
C SER A 615 -25.97 -8.95 3.34
N GLU A 616 -26.58 -7.89 3.86
CA GLU A 616 -27.65 -7.96 4.87
C GLU A 616 -28.98 -8.44 4.28
N LYS A 617 -29.08 -8.52 2.95
CA LYS A 617 -30.26 -8.96 2.21
C LYS A 617 -29.95 -10.23 1.42
N SER A 618 -30.98 -11.05 1.20
CA SER A 618 -30.91 -12.17 0.27
C SER A 618 -30.92 -11.67 -1.17
N VAL A 619 -29.74 -11.52 -1.76
CA VAL A 619 -29.52 -10.98 -3.11
C VAL A 619 -28.48 -11.82 -3.85
N LYS A 620 -28.47 -11.74 -5.18
CA LYS A 620 -27.41 -12.35 -5.98
C LYS A 620 -26.16 -11.49 -5.95
N THR A 621 -25.00 -12.14 -5.91
CA THR A 621 -23.69 -11.49 -5.81
C THR A 621 -22.72 -12.01 -6.86
N GLY A 622 -21.73 -11.19 -7.19
CA GLY A 622 -20.66 -11.53 -8.13
C GLY A 622 -19.35 -10.84 -7.75
N VAL A 623 -18.22 -11.42 -8.15
CA VAL A 623 -16.88 -10.95 -7.81
C VAL A 623 -16.16 -10.51 -9.08
N GLU A 624 -15.56 -9.32 -9.04
CA GLU A 624 -14.67 -8.78 -10.07
C GLU A 624 -13.23 -8.81 -9.56
N VAL A 625 -12.29 -9.23 -10.42
CA VAL A 625 -10.87 -9.30 -10.11
C VAL A 625 -10.04 -8.67 -11.22
N GLU A 626 -9.12 -7.78 -10.86
CA GLU A 626 -8.22 -7.11 -11.80
C GLU A 626 -6.85 -6.82 -11.19
N ILE A 627 -5.88 -6.51 -12.06
CA ILE A 627 -4.53 -6.06 -11.68
C ILE A 627 -4.37 -4.58 -11.99
N ILE A 628 -3.83 -3.85 -11.02
CA ILE A 628 -3.47 -2.44 -11.14
C ILE A 628 -1.95 -2.39 -11.16
N GLY A 629 -1.33 -1.76 -12.16
CA GLY A 629 0.13 -1.74 -12.28
C GLY A 629 0.64 -0.93 -13.47
N LEU A 630 1.72 -1.40 -14.09
CA LEU A 630 2.29 -0.80 -15.28
C LEU A 630 1.33 -0.90 -16.49
N PRO A 631 1.49 -0.04 -17.51
CA PRO A 631 0.73 -0.15 -18.76
C PRO A 631 0.82 -1.52 -19.44
N GLY A 632 1.97 -2.18 -19.36
CA GLY A 632 2.21 -3.51 -19.94
C GLY A 632 1.78 -4.69 -19.07
N ASP A 633 1.32 -4.45 -17.84
CA ASP A 633 0.75 -5.51 -16.99
C ASP A 633 -0.63 -5.96 -17.50
N PRO A 634 -1.09 -7.17 -17.13
CA PRO A 634 -2.39 -7.70 -17.55
C PRO A 634 -3.57 -6.74 -17.26
N LYS A 635 -4.24 -6.29 -18.33
CA LYS A 635 -5.39 -5.37 -18.26
C LYS A 635 -6.75 -6.07 -18.15
N LYS A 636 -6.78 -7.40 -18.27
CA LYS A 636 -8.01 -8.18 -18.33
C LYS A 636 -8.73 -8.11 -16.98
N LYS A 637 -10.00 -7.69 -17.00
CA LYS A 637 -10.89 -7.78 -15.85
C LYS A 637 -11.64 -9.10 -15.89
N TYR A 638 -11.51 -9.89 -14.84
CA TYR A 638 -12.26 -11.13 -14.67
C TYR A 638 -13.48 -10.89 -13.81
N ARG A 639 -14.57 -11.60 -14.12
CA ARG A 639 -15.80 -11.56 -13.35
C ARG A 639 -16.35 -12.97 -13.20
N THR A 640 -16.77 -13.31 -12.00
CA THR A 640 -17.54 -14.54 -11.77
C THR A 640 -18.92 -14.41 -12.43
N ARG A 641 -19.59 -15.53 -12.66
CA ARG A 641 -21.04 -15.51 -12.87
C ARG A 641 -21.73 -14.98 -11.62
N TRP A 642 -22.95 -14.50 -11.78
CA TRP A 642 -23.81 -14.20 -10.64
C TRP A 642 -24.14 -15.48 -9.87
N SER A 643 -24.26 -15.38 -8.55
CA SER A 643 -24.69 -16.51 -7.73
C SER A 643 -26.04 -17.04 -8.23
N THR A 644 -26.20 -18.36 -8.31
CA THR A 644 -27.37 -19.01 -8.93
C THR A 644 -28.68 -18.66 -8.23
N THR A 645 -28.63 -18.49 -6.92
CA THR A 645 -29.74 -18.11 -6.05
C THR A 645 -29.44 -16.78 -5.35
N PRO A 646 -30.47 -16.08 -4.86
CA PRO A 646 -30.30 -14.87 -4.04
C PRO A 646 -29.80 -15.22 -2.63
N ASN A 647 -28.66 -15.90 -2.55
CA ASN A 647 -27.99 -16.33 -1.33
C ASN A 647 -26.77 -15.44 -1.09
N ALA A 648 -26.85 -14.56 -0.10
CA ALA A 648 -25.73 -13.72 0.34
C ALA A 648 -24.99 -14.28 1.56
N ILE A 649 -25.48 -15.36 2.19
CA ILE A 649 -24.88 -15.96 3.38
C ILE A 649 -23.67 -16.81 3.01
N ASN A 650 -23.80 -17.67 2.00
CA ASN A 650 -22.72 -18.57 1.57
C ASN A 650 -22.78 -18.91 0.07
N PRO A 651 -22.77 -17.92 -0.85
CA PRO A 651 -22.74 -18.21 -2.28
C PRO A 651 -21.46 -18.98 -2.65
N VAL A 652 -21.60 -19.98 -3.52
CA VAL A 652 -20.50 -20.75 -4.10
C VAL A 652 -20.52 -20.53 -5.60
N TRP A 653 -19.39 -20.09 -6.15
CA TRP A 653 -19.21 -19.92 -7.60
C TRP A 653 -18.34 -21.02 -8.19
N ASN A 654 -17.28 -21.42 -7.47
CA ASN A 654 -16.28 -22.42 -7.90
C ASN A 654 -15.84 -22.23 -9.37
N GLU A 655 -15.48 -20.99 -9.72
CA GLU A 655 -15.10 -20.63 -11.10
C GLU A 655 -13.75 -21.22 -11.48
N GLU A 656 -13.49 -21.29 -12.78
CA GLU A 656 -12.15 -21.57 -13.28
C GLU A 656 -11.15 -20.50 -12.81
N PRO A 657 -9.88 -20.87 -12.54
CA PRO A 657 -8.89 -19.92 -12.05
C PRO A 657 -8.68 -18.74 -13.01
N PHE A 658 -8.71 -17.52 -12.46
CA PHE A 658 -8.36 -16.32 -13.19
C PHE A 658 -6.83 -16.20 -13.23
N VAL A 659 -6.28 -16.20 -14.44
CA VAL A 659 -4.82 -16.15 -14.64
C VAL A 659 -4.42 -14.78 -15.19
N PHE A 660 -3.49 -14.15 -14.49
CA PHE A 660 -2.79 -12.93 -14.89
C PHE A 660 -1.34 -13.30 -15.19
N GLU A 661 -1.07 -13.59 -16.46
CA GLU A 661 0.25 -13.97 -16.92
C GLU A 661 1.15 -12.73 -17.06
N LYS A 662 2.42 -12.86 -16.66
CA LYS A 662 3.46 -11.85 -16.94
C LYS A 662 3.16 -10.46 -16.36
N ILE A 663 3.00 -10.39 -15.05
CA ILE A 663 3.10 -9.14 -14.28
C ILE A 663 4.56 -8.69 -14.30
N LEU A 664 4.86 -7.62 -15.02
CA LEU A 664 6.21 -7.15 -15.37
C LEU A 664 7.01 -6.67 -14.15
N LEU A 665 6.36 -5.89 -13.29
CA LEU A 665 6.96 -5.31 -12.10
C LEU A 665 6.05 -5.51 -10.89
N PRO A 666 6.13 -6.69 -10.23
CA PRO A 666 5.26 -7.08 -9.11
C PRO A 666 5.24 -6.05 -7.97
N ASP A 667 6.38 -5.44 -7.65
CA ASP A 667 6.54 -4.44 -6.59
C ASP A 667 5.72 -3.16 -6.83
N MET A 668 5.29 -2.92 -8.06
CA MET A 668 4.45 -1.78 -8.45
C MET A 668 3.03 -2.19 -8.84
N ALA A 669 2.70 -3.47 -8.70
CA ALA A 669 1.40 -4.02 -9.04
C ALA A 669 0.58 -4.37 -7.78
N SER A 670 -0.75 -4.26 -7.90
CA SER A 670 -1.71 -4.62 -6.86
C SER A 670 -2.85 -5.45 -7.44
N LEU A 671 -3.26 -6.48 -6.72
CA LEU A 671 -4.48 -7.24 -6.97
C LEU A 671 -5.67 -6.47 -6.38
N ARG A 672 -6.72 -6.25 -7.18
CA ARG A 672 -8.00 -5.72 -6.72
C ARG A 672 -9.09 -6.78 -6.85
N VAL A 673 -9.82 -7.00 -5.76
CA VAL A 673 -10.99 -7.88 -5.69
C VAL A 673 -12.18 -7.04 -5.22
N VAL A 674 -13.32 -7.12 -5.91
CA VAL A 674 -14.52 -6.35 -5.58
C VAL A 674 -15.74 -7.24 -5.63
N VAL A 675 -16.63 -7.09 -4.66
CA VAL A 675 -17.90 -7.80 -4.61
C VAL A 675 -19.04 -6.83 -4.87
N HIS A 676 -19.94 -7.22 -5.78
CA HIS A 676 -21.12 -6.46 -6.15
C HIS A 676 -22.38 -7.29 -6.02
N GLU A 677 -23.52 -6.62 -5.78
CA GLU A 677 -24.85 -7.17 -6.03
C GLU A 677 -25.18 -7.16 -7.53
N GLU A 678 -26.15 -7.97 -7.98
CA GLU A 678 -26.60 -8.04 -9.39
C GLU A 678 -26.97 -6.66 -9.98
N GLY A 679 -27.50 -5.76 -9.14
CA GLY A 679 -27.81 -4.37 -9.50
C GLY A 679 -26.61 -3.42 -9.55
N GLY A 680 -25.38 -3.91 -9.41
CA GLY A 680 -24.15 -3.10 -9.45
C GLY A 680 -23.80 -2.40 -8.13
N LYS A 681 -24.58 -2.62 -7.07
CA LYS A 681 -24.29 -2.05 -5.75
C LYS A 681 -23.00 -2.65 -5.18
N PHE A 682 -22.09 -1.78 -4.75
CA PHE A 682 -20.87 -2.16 -4.04
C PHE A 682 -21.19 -2.82 -2.70
N LEU A 683 -20.54 -3.94 -2.40
CA LEU A 683 -20.63 -4.63 -1.10
C LEU A 683 -19.34 -4.56 -0.30
N GLY A 684 -18.19 -4.57 -0.98
CA GLY A 684 -16.89 -4.54 -0.35
C GLY A 684 -15.79 -4.86 -1.35
N HIS A 685 -14.57 -4.51 -0.98
CA HIS A 685 -13.40 -4.75 -1.81
C HIS A 685 -12.17 -5.11 -1.00
N ARG A 686 -11.11 -5.51 -1.70
CA ARG A 686 -9.76 -5.59 -1.15
C ARG A 686 -8.75 -5.29 -2.24
N ILE A 687 -7.76 -4.44 -1.93
CA ILE A 687 -6.63 -4.16 -2.81
C ILE A 687 -5.35 -4.53 -2.05
N ILE A 688 -4.51 -5.38 -2.64
CA ILE A 688 -3.31 -5.93 -2.00
C ILE A 688 -2.14 -5.85 -3.00
N PRO A 689 -1.00 -5.22 -2.65
CA PRO A 689 0.22 -5.27 -3.43
C PRO A 689 0.67 -6.72 -3.68
N ILE A 690 1.13 -7.03 -4.89
CA ILE A 690 1.52 -8.41 -5.25
C ILE A 690 2.70 -8.91 -4.39
N GLU A 691 3.61 -8.03 -4.00
CA GLU A 691 4.71 -8.34 -3.08
C GLU A 691 4.23 -8.71 -1.66
N ALA A 692 3.06 -8.23 -1.25
CA ALA A 692 2.49 -8.48 0.06
C ALA A 692 1.47 -9.64 0.08
N LEU A 693 1.18 -10.23 -1.08
CA LEU A 693 0.17 -11.28 -1.24
C LEU A 693 0.75 -12.65 -0.88
N GLN A 694 0.05 -13.41 -0.04
CA GLN A 694 0.39 -14.81 0.26
C GLN A 694 -0.34 -15.79 -0.65
N SER A 695 0.36 -16.85 -1.05
CA SER A 695 -0.21 -18.00 -1.77
C SER A 695 -1.01 -18.92 -0.84
N GLY A 696 -1.83 -19.79 -1.44
CA GLY A 696 -2.64 -20.81 -0.79
C GLY A 696 -4.13 -20.50 -0.69
N PHE A 697 -4.83 -21.37 0.04
CA PHE A 697 -6.22 -21.19 0.41
C PHE A 697 -6.33 -20.14 1.51
N GLN A 698 -7.05 -19.07 1.23
CA GLN A 698 -7.11 -17.88 2.09
C GLN A 698 -8.54 -17.35 2.19
N HIS A 699 -8.85 -16.74 3.33
CA HIS A 699 -10.03 -15.89 3.47
C HIS A 699 -9.64 -14.42 3.27
N ILE A 700 -10.24 -13.77 2.28
CA ILE A 700 -10.11 -12.33 2.06
C ILE A 700 -11.25 -11.63 2.81
N CYS A 701 -10.94 -11.02 3.96
CA CYS A 701 -11.85 -10.06 4.60
C CYS A 701 -12.04 -8.84 3.69
N LEU A 702 -13.30 -8.50 3.41
CA LEU A 702 -13.61 -7.33 2.61
C LEU A 702 -13.54 -6.05 3.43
N ARG A 703 -13.38 -4.95 2.70
CA ARG A 703 -13.21 -3.59 3.21
C ARG A 703 -14.25 -2.67 2.58
N SER A 704 -14.70 -1.67 3.34
CA SER A 704 -15.49 -0.55 2.83
C SER A 704 -14.68 0.28 1.83
N GLU A 705 -15.31 1.25 1.19
CA GLU A 705 -14.71 2.18 0.24
C GLU A 705 -13.54 2.98 0.84
N SER A 706 -13.63 3.31 2.14
CA SER A 706 -12.56 4.00 2.89
C SER A 706 -11.48 3.06 3.46
N ASN A 707 -11.46 1.80 3.00
CA ASN A 707 -10.57 0.72 3.44
C ASN A 707 -10.73 0.34 4.94
N MET A 708 -11.92 0.48 5.50
CA MET A 708 -12.24 0.02 6.86
C MET A 708 -12.70 -1.46 6.82
N PRO A 709 -12.30 -2.32 7.78
CA PRO A 709 -12.66 -3.73 7.77
C PRO A 709 -14.17 -3.93 7.96
N LEU A 710 -14.76 -4.72 7.06
CA LEU A 710 -16.10 -5.24 7.23
C LEU A 710 -16.02 -6.53 8.07
N THR A 711 -16.80 -6.61 9.14
CA THR A 711 -16.64 -7.67 10.15
C THR A 711 -16.98 -9.07 9.63
N LEU A 712 -18.04 -9.19 8.83
CA LEU A 712 -18.58 -10.47 8.36
C LEU A 712 -18.23 -10.81 6.89
N PRO A 713 -18.37 -9.88 5.93
CA PRO A 713 -18.17 -10.16 4.51
C PRO A 713 -16.74 -10.65 4.21
N ALA A 714 -16.65 -11.86 3.68
CA ALA A 714 -15.39 -12.47 3.27
C ALA A 714 -15.52 -13.29 2.00
N LEU A 715 -14.40 -13.48 1.30
CA LEU A 715 -14.28 -14.41 0.19
C LEU A 715 -13.32 -15.53 0.55
N PHE A 716 -13.62 -16.75 0.13
CA PHE A 716 -12.70 -17.87 0.20
C PHE A 716 -12.12 -18.14 -1.19
N VAL A 717 -10.79 -18.10 -1.27
CA VAL A 717 -10.06 -18.13 -2.54
C VAL A 717 -8.85 -19.05 -2.44
N TYR A 718 -8.36 -19.52 -3.59
CA TYR A 718 -7.00 -20.05 -3.71
C TYR A 718 -6.16 -19.09 -4.54
N ILE A 719 -4.99 -18.73 -4.05
CA ILE A 719 -4.05 -17.83 -4.69
C ILE A 719 -2.76 -18.58 -4.96
N GLU A 720 -2.20 -18.45 -6.15
CA GLU A 720 -0.85 -18.90 -6.48
C GLU A 720 -0.09 -17.75 -7.12
N VAL A 721 1.01 -17.35 -6.50
CA VAL A 721 1.97 -16.42 -7.10
C VAL A 721 3.26 -17.18 -7.36
N LYS A 722 3.71 -17.16 -8.62
CA LYS A 722 4.93 -17.84 -9.06
C LYS A 722 5.75 -16.95 -9.98
N ASP A 723 7.03 -17.26 -10.12
CA ASP A 723 7.87 -16.61 -11.10
C ASP A 723 7.38 -16.93 -12.52
N TYR A 724 7.33 -15.90 -13.36
CA TYR A 724 6.93 -16.05 -14.75
C TYR A 724 8.04 -16.75 -15.53
N ILE A 725 7.70 -17.90 -16.10
CA ILE A 725 8.56 -18.65 -17.00
C ILE A 725 7.94 -18.60 -18.39
N PRO A 726 8.60 -17.96 -19.39
CA PRO A 726 8.10 -17.98 -20.76
C PRO A 726 7.98 -19.42 -21.26
N ALA A 727 6.92 -19.73 -22.02
CA ALA A 727 6.64 -21.09 -22.49
C ALA A 727 7.85 -21.76 -23.19
N ALA A 728 8.61 -20.98 -23.96
CA ALA A 728 9.82 -21.45 -24.65
C ALA A 728 10.95 -21.97 -23.73
N PHE A 729 10.91 -21.65 -22.43
CA PHE A 729 11.94 -22.05 -21.45
C PHE A 729 11.41 -22.96 -20.34
N ALA A 730 10.13 -23.36 -20.39
CA ALA A 730 9.50 -24.16 -19.33
C ALA A 730 10.23 -25.49 -19.07
N GLU A 731 10.58 -26.20 -20.14
CA GLU A 731 11.28 -27.50 -20.06
C GLU A 731 12.69 -27.37 -19.46
N ASN A 732 13.43 -26.33 -19.87
CA ASN A 732 14.77 -26.05 -19.35
C ASN A 732 14.73 -25.63 -17.87
N ALA A 733 13.76 -24.80 -17.47
CA ALA A 733 13.59 -24.37 -16.10
C ALA A 733 13.30 -25.57 -15.17
N GLN A 734 12.39 -26.46 -15.58
CA GLN A 734 12.04 -27.65 -14.81
C GLN A 734 13.25 -28.58 -14.58
N ASN A 735 14.12 -28.73 -15.58
CA ASN A 735 15.37 -29.48 -15.45
C ASN A 735 16.35 -28.82 -14.46
N HIS A 736 16.44 -27.49 -14.43
CA HIS A 736 17.28 -26.77 -13.46
C HIS A 736 16.77 -26.89 -12.02
N PHE A 737 15.46 -26.82 -11.80
CA PHE A 737 14.87 -27.01 -10.47
C PHE A 737 15.09 -28.45 -9.97
N ASN A 738 14.87 -29.45 -10.82
CA ASN A 738 15.06 -30.86 -10.45
C ASN A 738 16.54 -31.24 -10.20
N LEU A 739 17.50 -30.60 -10.87
CA LEU A 739 18.92 -30.89 -10.62
C LEU A 739 19.41 -30.46 -9.23
N SER A 740 18.70 -29.51 -8.60
CA SER A 740 18.98 -29.04 -7.24
C SER A 740 18.39 -29.93 -6.15
N SER A 741 17.23 -30.57 -6.39
CA SER A 741 16.60 -31.50 -5.43
C SER A 741 17.29 -32.86 -5.35
N VAL A 742 17.93 -33.33 -6.43
CA VAL A 742 18.65 -34.62 -6.44
C VAL A 742 19.92 -34.60 -5.55
N LYS A 743 20.41 -33.43 -5.13
CA LYS A 743 21.60 -33.31 -4.28
C LYS A 743 21.30 -33.31 -2.77
N SER A 744 20.05 -33.13 -2.34
CA SER A 744 19.71 -33.06 -0.91
C SER A 744 19.42 -34.41 -0.25
N ASP A 745 19.14 -35.47 -1.03
CA ASP A 745 18.64 -36.75 -0.48
C ASP A 745 19.72 -37.73 0.01
N ASN A 746 21.01 -37.36 -0.03
CA ASN A 746 22.14 -38.28 0.25
C ASN A 746 22.93 -37.99 1.55
N LEU A 747 22.32 -37.36 2.55
CA LEU A 747 22.93 -37.23 3.89
C LEU A 747 22.29 -38.20 4.88
N GLN A 748 23.04 -39.24 5.28
CA GLN A 748 22.62 -40.25 6.26
C GLN A 748 22.32 -39.64 7.64
N PRO A 749 21.38 -40.21 8.42
CA PRO A 749 21.05 -39.74 9.77
C PRO A 749 22.12 -40.16 10.78
N TYR A 750 22.77 -39.19 11.43
CA TYR A 750 23.58 -39.43 12.62
C TYR A 750 22.67 -39.65 13.84
N CYS A 751 22.88 -40.75 14.57
CA CYS A 751 22.19 -41.10 15.81
C CYS A 751 22.69 -40.25 17.01
N PRO A 752 21.84 -39.87 17.98
CA PRO A 752 22.27 -39.06 19.12
C PRO A 752 22.72 -39.92 20.32
N LEU A 753 23.90 -39.62 20.87
CA LEU A 753 24.36 -40.13 22.16
C LEU A 753 24.18 -39.07 23.26
N SER A 754 23.41 -39.46 24.29
CA SER A 754 23.41 -39.06 25.72
C SER A 754 23.52 -37.59 26.15
N SER A 755 22.41 -37.13 26.75
CA SER A 755 22.22 -36.21 27.90
C SER A 755 23.42 -35.58 28.62
N SER A 756 23.50 -34.24 28.61
CA SER A 756 23.57 -33.29 29.77
C SER A 756 23.80 -31.83 29.29
N PRO A 757 23.51 -30.78 30.11
CA PRO A 757 23.01 -29.49 29.64
C PRO A 757 24.10 -28.43 29.45
N LEU A 758 24.13 -27.75 28.29
CA LEU A 758 25.03 -26.63 28.01
C LEU A 758 24.29 -25.60 27.13
N LEU A 759 24.03 -24.40 27.65
CA LEU A 759 24.80 -23.17 27.45
C LEU A 759 24.74 -22.64 26.01
N GLU A 760 24.31 -21.39 25.88
CA GLU A 760 24.19 -20.66 24.62
C GLU A 760 25.45 -20.81 23.74
N PRO A 761 25.32 -21.07 22.43
CA PRO A 761 26.48 -21.21 21.57
C PRO A 761 27.18 -19.86 21.37
N SER A 762 28.40 -19.76 21.89
CA SER A 762 29.36 -18.69 21.56
C SER A 762 29.75 -18.77 20.09
N THR A 763 29.63 -17.66 19.37
CA THR A 763 30.15 -17.50 18.01
C THR A 763 31.68 -17.56 18.01
N VAL A 764 32.25 -18.34 17.09
CA VAL A 764 33.71 -18.47 16.92
C VAL A 764 34.20 -17.32 16.00
N PRO A 765 35.27 -16.59 16.36
CA PRO A 765 35.84 -15.54 15.51
C PRO A 765 36.33 -16.06 14.15
N CYS A 766 36.20 -15.26 13.09
CA CYS A 766 36.60 -15.64 11.71
C CYS A 766 38.04 -16.13 11.57
N GLU A 767 38.94 -15.68 12.44
CA GLU A 767 40.38 -15.98 12.38
C GLU A 767 40.70 -17.43 12.75
N GLU A 768 39.94 -18.04 13.67
CA GLU A 768 40.06 -19.47 14.00
C GLU A 768 39.50 -20.38 12.90
N LEU A 769 38.45 -19.92 12.22
CA LEU A 769 37.78 -20.64 11.13
C LEU A 769 38.68 -20.81 9.90
N LEU A 770 39.52 -19.82 9.60
CA LEU A 770 40.49 -19.85 8.49
C LEU A 770 41.64 -20.85 8.71
N GLN A 771 41.95 -21.19 9.95
CA GLN A 771 43.00 -22.16 10.30
C GLN A 771 42.46 -23.58 10.43
N HIS A 772 41.13 -23.75 10.40
CA HIS A 772 40.49 -25.04 10.61
C HIS A 772 40.78 -26.00 9.43
N LYS A 773 41.33 -27.18 9.73
CA LYS A 773 41.73 -28.18 8.72
C LYS A 773 40.61 -28.57 7.75
N SER A 774 39.36 -28.60 8.22
CA SER A 774 38.18 -28.89 7.37
C SER A 774 37.92 -27.78 6.36
N PHE A 775 38.09 -26.51 6.76
CA PHE A 775 37.90 -25.35 5.90
C PHE A 775 38.95 -25.33 4.79
N LEU A 776 40.23 -25.48 5.14
CA LEU A 776 41.34 -25.55 4.18
C LEU A 776 41.19 -26.72 3.17
N LYS A 777 40.65 -27.86 3.60
CA LYS A 777 40.34 -28.99 2.70
C LYS A 777 39.25 -28.64 1.68
N VAL A 778 38.19 -27.96 2.11
CA VAL A 778 37.11 -27.52 1.22
C VAL A 778 37.63 -26.47 0.24
N THR A 779 38.43 -25.50 0.69
CA THR A 779 39.02 -24.47 -0.18
C THR A 779 39.91 -25.09 -1.26
N LYS A 780 40.82 -26.00 -0.89
CA LYS A 780 41.69 -26.69 -1.88
C LYS A 780 40.89 -27.54 -2.87
N ARG A 781 39.78 -28.15 -2.43
CA ARG A 781 38.89 -28.90 -3.33
C ARG A 781 38.20 -27.97 -4.33
N GLN A 782 37.68 -26.83 -3.87
CA GLN A 782 37.05 -25.83 -4.73
C GLN A 782 38.01 -25.21 -5.75
N GLU A 783 39.27 -24.96 -5.36
CA GLU A 783 40.32 -24.50 -6.28
C GLU A 783 40.65 -25.52 -7.37
N LYS A 784 40.72 -26.81 -6.99
CA LYS A 784 40.96 -27.89 -7.94
C LYS A 784 39.79 -28.04 -8.93
N ASP A 785 38.57 -28.01 -8.42
CA ASP A 785 37.36 -28.11 -9.24
C ASP A 785 37.23 -26.91 -10.21
N MET A 786 37.65 -25.71 -9.81
CA MET A 786 37.73 -24.55 -10.72
C MET A 786 38.74 -24.76 -11.85
N LYS A 787 39.97 -25.18 -11.52
CA LYS A 787 41.02 -25.40 -12.53
C LYS A 787 40.63 -26.48 -13.53
N GLU A 788 39.93 -27.52 -13.10
CA GLU A 788 39.44 -28.57 -13.99
C GLU A 788 38.33 -28.06 -14.93
N LEU A 789 37.46 -27.19 -14.40
CA LEU A 789 36.40 -26.56 -15.17
C LEU A 789 36.97 -25.59 -16.22
N GLU A 790 37.96 -24.77 -15.86
CA GLU A 790 38.68 -23.89 -16.78
C GLU A 790 39.30 -24.67 -17.94
N LYS A 791 40.00 -25.78 -17.64
CA LYS A 791 40.58 -26.65 -18.68
C LYS A 791 39.52 -27.25 -19.61
N LYS A 792 38.37 -27.69 -19.09
CA LYS A 792 37.26 -28.23 -19.91
C LYS A 792 36.68 -27.16 -20.83
N PHE A 793 36.54 -25.92 -20.36
CA PHE A 793 36.03 -24.82 -21.19
C PHE A 793 37.05 -24.33 -22.22
N GLN A 794 38.34 -24.32 -21.88
CA GLN A 794 39.39 -23.97 -22.82
C GLN A 794 39.47 -24.99 -23.96
N LYS A 795 39.39 -26.29 -23.65
CA LYS A 795 39.32 -27.35 -24.66
C LYS A 795 38.09 -27.22 -25.56
N LYS A 796 36.90 -26.95 -25.00
CA LYS A 796 35.68 -26.70 -25.79
C LYS A 796 35.78 -25.45 -26.66
N GLY A 797 36.46 -24.41 -26.18
CA GLY A 797 36.72 -23.20 -26.95
C GLY A 797 37.62 -23.48 -28.16
N GLU A 798 38.70 -24.22 -27.96
CA GLU A 798 39.61 -24.66 -29.04
C GLU A 798 38.89 -25.55 -30.07
N GLU A 799 38.06 -26.50 -29.62
CA GLU A 799 37.23 -27.34 -30.49
C GLU A 799 36.25 -26.51 -31.35
N LEU A 800 35.62 -25.48 -30.76
CA LEU A 800 34.75 -24.57 -31.50
C LEU A 800 35.54 -23.77 -32.54
N ILE A 801 36.68 -23.19 -32.15
CA ILE A 801 37.54 -22.41 -33.05
C ILE A 801 37.98 -23.27 -34.24
N GLN A 802 38.40 -24.50 -33.99
CA GLN A 802 38.80 -25.44 -35.03
C GLN A 802 37.63 -25.75 -35.99
N LYS A 803 36.45 -26.06 -35.45
CA LYS A 803 35.23 -26.32 -36.23
C LYS A 803 34.86 -25.14 -37.15
N TYR A 804 34.92 -23.92 -36.63
CA TYR A 804 34.61 -22.72 -37.42
C TYR A 804 35.72 -22.39 -38.44
N SER A 805 37.00 -22.61 -38.09
CA SER A 805 38.11 -22.49 -39.04
C SER A 805 37.95 -23.44 -40.23
N ASP A 806 37.56 -24.69 -39.98
CA ASP A 806 37.37 -25.68 -41.05
C ASP A 806 36.15 -25.36 -41.91
N THR A 807 35.08 -24.86 -41.29
CA THR A 807 33.89 -24.35 -42.01
C THR A 807 34.24 -23.15 -42.89
N PHE A 808 35.08 -22.23 -42.40
CA PHE A 808 35.55 -21.07 -43.16
C PHE A 808 36.46 -21.47 -44.33
N LYS A 809 37.37 -22.42 -44.14
CA LYS A 809 38.19 -23.00 -45.22
C LYS A 809 37.33 -23.67 -46.29
N ALA A 810 36.28 -24.39 -45.91
CA ALA A 810 35.33 -25.01 -46.83
C ALA A 810 34.54 -23.98 -47.65
N LEU A 811 34.09 -22.88 -47.02
CA LEU A 811 33.43 -21.76 -47.69
C LEU A 811 34.36 -21.05 -48.68
N LYS A 812 35.63 -20.83 -48.30
CA LYS A 812 36.63 -20.21 -49.19
C LYS A 812 36.94 -21.09 -50.41
N LYS A 813 36.98 -22.42 -50.26
CA LYS A 813 37.19 -23.38 -51.37
C LYS A 813 36.00 -23.43 -52.32
N LYS A 814 34.77 -23.25 -51.83
CA LYS A 814 33.55 -23.12 -52.66
C LYS A 814 33.51 -21.81 -53.46
N ASN A 815 33.98 -20.69 -52.90
CA ASN A 815 33.98 -19.39 -53.57
C ASN A 815 35.09 -19.19 -54.61
N SER A 816 36.13 -20.04 -54.62
CA SER A 816 37.17 -20.01 -55.67
C SER A 816 36.70 -20.59 -57.03
N MET A 817 35.52 -21.22 -57.10
CA MET A 817 34.99 -21.81 -58.35
C MET A 817 33.84 -21.04 -59.00
N LYS A 818 33.44 -19.87 -58.49
CA LYS A 818 32.44 -19.01 -59.15
C LYS A 818 32.82 -17.54 -59.01
N LYS A 819 33.26 -16.94 -60.12
CA LYS A 819 33.54 -15.51 -60.25
C LYS A 819 32.30 -14.82 -60.83
N LYS A 820 31.44 -14.28 -59.97
CA LYS A 820 30.64 -13.04 -60.13
C LYS A 820 29.53 -12.99 -59.06
N GLU A 821 29.42 -11.79 -58.48
CA GLU A 821 28.37 -11.27 -57.59
C GLU A 821 28.38 -11.68 -56.10
N HIS A 822 28.09 -10.65 -55.28
CA HIS A 822 27.75 -10.58 -53.85
C HIS A 822 28.87 -10.35 -52.81
N ASN A 823 28.86 -9.12 -52.26
CA ASN A 823 29.66 -8.62 -51.15
C ASN A 823 28.91 -8.64 -49.79
N ASP A 824 27.66 -9.12 -49.74
CA ASP A 824 26.82 -9.02 -48.53
C ASP A 824 26.93 -10.21 -47.56
N ILE A 825 27.43 -11.37 -48.01
CA ILE A 825 27.51 -12.58 -47.17
C ILE A 825 28.70 -12.54 -46.19
N LEU A 826 29.74 -11.73 -46.48
CA LEU A 826 30.92 -11.60 -45.62
C LEU A 826 30.67 -10.74 -44.37
N TYR A 827 29.74 -9.77 -44.43
CA TYR A 827 29.42 -8.89 -43.30
C TYR A 827 28.52 -9.55 -42.25
N GLU A 828 27.55 -10.39 -42.67
CA GLU A 828 26.67 -11.12 -41.75
C GLU A 828 27.42 -12.16 -40.92
N GLY A 829 28.35 -12.91 -41.55
CA GLY A 829 29.17 -13.91 -40.87
C GLY A 829 30.08 -13.32 -39.79
N MET A 830 30.68 -12.15 -40.05
CA MET A 830 31.52 -11.44 -39.06
C MET A 830 30.69 -10.90 -37.87
N PHE A 831 29.46 -10.42 -38.12
CA PHE A 831 28.58 -9.90 -37.07
C PHE A 831 28.10 -10.97 -36.10
N LEU A 832 27.78 -12.17 -36.59
CA LEU A 832 27.42 -13.33 -35.75
C LEU A 832 28.59 -13.76 -34.86
N THR A 833 29.81 -13.87 -35.41
CA THR A 833 31.00 -14.23 -34.61
C THR A 833 31.34 -13.23 -33.51
N CYS A 834 31.19 -11.91 -33.75
CA CYS A 834 31.44 -10.92 -32.70
C CYS A 834 30.36 -10.95 -31.59
N LYS A 835 29.10 -11.22 -31.94
CA LYS A 835 27.99 -11.26 -30.98
C LYS A 835 28.09 -12.49 -30.06
N ASP A 836 28.51 -13.62 -30.60
CA ASP A 836 28.64 -14.87 -29.85
C ASP A 836 29.87 -14.88 -28.93
N ILE A 837 31.01 -14.34 -29.40
CA ILE A 837 32.21 -14.15 -28.55
C ILE A 837 31.90 -13.17 -27.41
N LYS A 838 31.18 -12.08 -27.68
CA LYS A 838 30.76 -11.11 -26.65
C LYS A 838 29.79 -11.73 -25.64
N THR A 839 28.89 -12.59 -26.09
CA THR A 839 27.96 -13.33 -25.22
C THR A 839 28.70 -14.33 -24.33
N CYS A 840 29.74 -15.00 -24.87
CA CYS A 840 30.59 -15.91 -24.12
C CYS A 840 31.42 -15.18 -23.04
N PHE A 841 32.01 -14.02 -23.37
CA PHE A 841 32.72 -13.17 -22.39
C PHE A 841 31.78 -12.59 -21.32
N ILE A 842 30.52 -12.25 -21.68
CA ILE A 842 29.50 -11.79 -20.72
C ILE A 842 29.08 -12.93 -19.78
N GLN A 843 28.97 -14.17 -20.27
CA GLN A 843 28.74 -15.34 -19.42
C GLN A 843 29.94 -15.64 -18.51
N LEU A 844 31.17 -15.44 -19.00
CA LEU A 844 32.41 -15.52 -18.21
C LEU A 844 32.39 -14.51 -17.06
N GLY A 845 32.04 -13.25 -17.35
CA GLY A 845 31.88 -12.19 -16.35
C GLY A 845 30.75 -12.46 -15.36
N LYS A 846 29.61 -13.04 -15.79
CA LYS A 846 28.49 -13.39 -14.90
C LYS A 846 28.78 -14.59 -14.01
N SER A 847 29.49 -15.60 -14.51
CA SER A 847 29.82 -16.81 -13.73
C SER A 847 30.91 -16.52 -12.69
N VAL A 848 31.95 -15.76 -13.06
CA VAL A 848 32.99 -15.29 -12.13
C VAL A 848 32.39 -14.33 -11.10
N LYS A 849 31.52 -13.40 -11.51
CA LYS A 849 30.86 -12.46 -10.59
C LYS A 849 29.86 -13.14 -9.67
N ASN A 850 29.09 -14.12 -10.12
CA ASN A 850 28.16 -14.86 -9.24
C ASN A 850 28.89 -15.76 -8.23
N LYS A 851 30.06 -16.32 -8.58
CA LYS A 851 30.89 -17.04 -7.62
C LYS A 851 31.61 -16.11 -6.64
N LEU A 852 32.12 -14.96 -7.10
CA LEU A 852 32.72 -13.95 -6.20
C LEU A 852 31.67 -13.29 -5.29
N LEU A 853 30.47 -13.03 -5.79
CA LEU A 853 29.39 -12.43 -5.00
C LEU A 853 28.96 -13.37 -3.87
N PHE A 854 28.98 -14.68 -4.11
CA PHE A 854 28.69 -15.71 -3.10
C PHE A 854 29.74 -15.73 -1.97
N THR A 855 31.00 -15.41 -2.26
CA THR A 855 32.05 -15.23 -1.24
C THR A 855 31.94 -13.88 -0.53
N MET A 856 31.50 -12.82 -1.22
CA MET A 856 31.36 -11.47 -0.68
C MET A 856 30.15 -11.31 0.26
N THR A 857 29.07 -12.07 0.07
CA THR A 857 27.91 -12.04 0.99
C THR A 857 28.11 -12.81 2.28
N ALA A 858 29.16 -13.64 2.37
CA ALA A 858 29.45 -14.41 3.57
C ALA A 858 30.34 -13.65 4.58
N TYR A 859 31.25 -12.75 4.15
CA TYR A 859 32.21 -12.07 5.05
C TYR A 859 32.65 -10.66 4.54
N PRO A 860 32.16 -9.55 5.12
CA PRO A 860 32.37 -8.19 4.58
C PRO A 860 33.74 -7.53 4.86
N GLY A 861 34.63 -8.17 5.64
CA GLY A 861 35.74 -7.49 6.34
C GLY A 861 37.10 -7.36 5.63
N GLN A 862 37.37 -8.08 4.53
CA GLN A 862 38.69 -8.05 3.88
C GLN A 862 38.58 -8.16 2.36
N THR A 863 38.42 -7.05 1.63
CA THR A 863 38.58 -7.06 0.15
C THR A 863 38.94 -5.70 -0.45
N ARG A 864 39.53 -4.77 0.32
CA ARG A 864 39.97 -3.47 -0.23
C ARG A 864 41.36 -3.49 -0.88
N THR A 865 42.14 -4.55 -0.71
CA THR A 865 43.54 -4.59 -1.15
C THR A 865 43.79 -5.42 -2.41
N THR A 866 42.87 -6.29 -2.82
CA THR A 866 43.06 -7.21 -3.97
C THR A 866 42.48 -6.67 -5.29
N LEU A 867 41.61 -5.65 -5.24
CA LEU A 867 41.04 -4.99 -6.43
C LEU A 867 41.97 -3.93 -7.05
N GLY A 868 43.10 -3.61 -6.41
CA GLY A 868 44.06 -2.64 -6.91
C GLY A 868 45.20 -3.21 -7.78
N ARG A 869 45.25 -4.53 -8.00
CA ARG A 869 46.31 -5.21 -8.80
C ARG A 869 45.78 -6.10 -9.95
N LEU A 870 44.47 -6.13 -10.17
CA LEU A 870 43.79 -6.69 -11.35
C LEU A 870 43.23 -5.51 -12.16
#